data_AF-A0AAN0ZX41-F1
#
_entry.id   AF-A0AAN0ZX41-F1
#
_cell.length_a   1.000
_cell.length_b   1.000
_cell.length_c   1.000
_cell.angle_alpha   90.00
_cell.angle_beta   90.00
_cell.angle_gamma   90.00
#
_symmetry.space_group_name_H-M   'P 1'
#
loop_
_entity.id
_entity.type
_entity.pdbx_description
1 polymer ?
#
loop_
_entity_poly.entity_id
_entity_poly.type
_entity_poly.pdbx_seq_one_letter_code
_entity_poly.pdbx_strand_id
1 'polypeptide(L)'
;MYFIQGKNYSSLTPEEAIAMLTSGLDSALGQPPRPETVLACAGRFIEQLKDHAFLPQLGPAYREEVRKFCQPDALRQKLEHELGDNPFSVRRINYREPQFEGWRPLGVVVHVTPANAELLPFFAIIESLLVGNINWLRPSASEQGMTIDLLRAFIRCDLTDQLANFVAVVPVETTRLSLLLTHADGISAWGGDTALEAIRQQLPGGCRWIPWGHKISFAWLQPDAVNEESLLALADDVCCFDQQACSSPQIVFVDSDDSAVLQDIGGRLAEAMRRRHARWQPLMPDEKAAADITRAVAFAQLDAVFAGADNALLAGDGWRIIQQHTSAITPSPLFRTVLLRPLPQNKVMQTLRPWRTHLQTCGLVVADRDRIPLSQLLLAAGVNRITPVGKMHDGYHGEPHDGVYALSQLARRVTVTLDADVLPQQATLDPNPPPPMLTAQQPIMDKTAFLQHAMRPSAQLFFRSGGSSGVPKLAGFTYRDYRRQMQAAAAGMFAAGLDPAHDKVLNLMYAGNLYGGLLSFFTLLEMLEVTHLPMGGPHDDDYHEIARTIVNQGVTTLIGMPSTLYQLFTREEAILRDYGGIQKLLLGGEHMGVAQRDYIHGFGVKTIRSALYGSVDAGPLGHACTHCPDGVFHLMTDIQWLEIVDPLDDRPVAPGDAGRLLFTSTAREGQKVIRYDIGDMGRWLPGECPCGAPSPRFELLGRHGSLVRIGTMFIQPQRLATLAAAPVQLILQHNPRSGLECINIFTDGNIDTVKQRVCTDPELKMALDAHLLELAVTSRPFSEFERHPQSGKTPLVIDKRR
;
A
#
# COMPACT_ATOMS: atom_id res chain seq x y z
N MET A 1 27.17 18.54 -20.41
CA MET A 1 27.15 19.11 -19.05
C MET A 1 26.93 17.96 -18.08
N TYR A 2 27.66 17.91 -16.97
CA TYR A 2 27.46 16.89 -15.93
C TYR A 2 26.49 17.43 -14.87
N PHE A 3 25.69 16.54 -14.28
CA PHE A 3 24.87 16.82 -13.11
C PHE A 3 25.17 15.78 -12.04
N ILE A 4 25.71 16.18 -10.90
CA ILE A 4 26.16 15.27 -9.84
C ILE A 4 25.79 15.90 -8.50
N GLN A 5 25.15 15.14 -7.61
CA GLN A 5 24.81 15.59 -6.24
C GLN A 5 24.07 16.93 -6.20
N GLY A 6 23.11 17.12 -7.12
CA GLY A 6 22.30 18.34 -7.21
C GLY A 6 22.99 19.54 -7.86
N LYS A 7 24.22 19.40 -8.36
CA LYS A 7 25.03 20.50 -8.93
C LYS A 7 25.41 20.23 -10.40
N ASN A 8 25.51 21.31 -11.17
CA ASN A 8 25.98 21.25 -12.56
C ASN A 8 27.50 21.45 -12.62
N TYR A 9 28.15 20.73 -13.53
CA TYR A 9 29.56 20.91 -13.83
C TYR A 9 29.78 20.99 -15.35
N SER A 10 30.43 22.07 -15.80
CA SER A 10 30.70 22.33 -17.22
C SER A 10 32.07 21.84 -17.68
N SER A 11 33.01 21.59 -16.76
CA SER A 11 34.43 21.37 -17.07
C SER A 11 35.02 20.09 -16.46
N LEU A 12 34.22 19.04 -16.26
CA LEU A 12 34.73 17.75 -15.78
C LEU A 12 35.13 16.82 -16.92
N THR A 13 36.23 16.10 -16.74
CA THR A 13 36.52 14.88 -17.49
C THR A 13 35.64 13.73 -16.98
N PRO A 14 35.38 12.68 -17.79
CA PRO A 14 34.68 11.50 -17.31
C PRO A 14 35.33 10.86 -16.07
N GLU A 15 36.66 10.79 -16.03
CA GLU A 15 37.43 10.26 -14.90
C GLU A 15 37.18 11.03 -13.60
N GLU A 16 37.22 12.36 -13.64
CA GLU A 16 36.94 13.20 -12.47
C GLU A 16 35.49 13.04 -12.01
N ALA A 17 34.54 12.94 -12.94
CA ALA A 17 33.14 12.69 -12.63
C ALA A 17 32.94 11.33 -11.93
N ILE A 18 33.58 10.27 -12.41
CA ILE A 18 33.54 8.95 -11.75
C ILE A 18 34.16 9.02 -10.35
N ALA A 19 35.32 9.66 -10.19
CA ALA A 19 35.95 9.82 -8.88
C ALA A 19 35.01 10.51 -7.87
N MET A 20 34.30 11.56 -8.29
CA MET A 20 33.29 12.23 -7.47
C MET A 20 32.10 11.34 -7.12
N LEU A 21 31.63 10.50 -8.05
CA LEU A 21 30.50 9.60 -7.80
C LEU A 21 30.87 8.47 -6.85
N THR A 22 32.10 7.98 -6.93
CA THR A 22 32.58 6.86 -6.09
C THR A 22 32.93 7.27 -4.66
N SER A 23 33.29 8.53 -4.39
CA SER A 23 33.80 8.96 -3.08
C SER A 23 32.79 8.88 -1.92
N GLY A 24 31.49 8.79 -2.21
CA GLY A 24 30.42 8.65 -1.21
C GLY A 24 29.53 7.41 -1.43
N LEU A 25 29.94 6.51 -2.32
CA LEU A 25 29.08 5.45 -2.83
C LEU A 25 28.67 4.44 -1.75
N ASP A 26 29.63 3.99 -0.93
CA ASP A 26 29.38 2.99 0.13
C ASP A 26 28.35 3.49 1.15
N SER A 27 28.41 4.78 1.52
CA SER A 27 27.44 5.38 2.44
C SER A 27 26.04 5.43 1.83
N ALA A 28 25.93 5.78 0.55
CA ALA A 28 24.64 5.84 -0.14
C ALA A 28 24.02 4.45 -0.32
N LEU A 29 24.84 3.44 -0.66
CA LEU A 29 24.41 2.04 -0.78
C LEU A 29 23.92 1.46 0.56
N GLY A 30 24.53 1.87 1.68
CA GLY A 30 24.11 1.45 3.01
C GLY A 30 22.80 2.08 3.50
N GLN A 31 22.35 3.18 2.90
CA GLN A 31 21.17 3.96 3.33
C GLN A 31 20.31 4.39 2.12
N PRO A 32 19.70 3.44 1.40
CA PRO A 32 18.87 3.76 0.25
C PRO A 32 17.66 4.64 0.66
N PRO A 33 17.21 5.57 -0.20
CA PRO A 33 16.08 6.42 0.10
C PRO A 33 14.82 5.57 0.21
N ARG A 34 13.95 5.94 1.14
CA ARG A 34 12.67 5.28 1.31
C ARG A 34 11.69 5.72 0.21
N PRO A 35 10.77 4.84 -0.24
CA PRO A 35 9.74 5.22 -1.21
C PRO A 35 8.93 6.43 -0.74
N GLU A 36 8.65 6.55 0.57
CA GLU A 36 7.91 7.67 1.13
C GLU A 36 8.62 9.02 0.90
N THR A 37 9.95 9.05 0.91
CA THR A 37 10.74 10.24 0.59
C THR A 37 10.52 10.66 -0.86
N VAL A 38 10.58 9.70 -1.80
CA VAL A 38 10.36 9.93 -3.23
C VAL A 38 8.92 10.38 -3.51
N LEU A 39 7.94 9.72 -2.91
CA LEU A 39 6.51 10.05 -3.05
C LEU A 39 6.19 11.45 -2.49
N ALA A 40 6.76 11.80 -1.33
CA ALA A 40 6.59 13.13 -0.74
C ALA A 40 7.25 14.23 -1.60
N CYS A 41 8.43 13.95 -2.15
CA CYS A 41 9.11 14.83 -3.11
C CYS A 41 8.27 15.03 -4.37
N ALA A 42 7.78 13.94 -4.97
CA ALA A 42 6.92 13.98 -6.16
C ALA A 42 5.63 14.79 -5.92
N GLY A 43 5.00 14.62 -4.75
CA GLY A 43 3.83 15.41 -4.36
C GLY A 43 4.12 16.92 -4.32
N ARG A 44 5.26 17.34 -3.77
CA ARG A 44 5.66 18.76 -3.77
C ARG A 44 6.02 19.25 -5.17
N PHE A 45 6.71 18.41 -5.95
CA PHE A 45 7.09 18.74 -7.33
C PHE A 45 5.88 19.01 -8.23
N ILE A 46 4.85 18.16 -8.18
CA ILE A 46 3.64 18.38 -9.00
C ILE A 46 2.84 19.62 -8.57
N GLU A 47 2.91 20.02 -7.30
CA GLU A 47 2.30 21.25 -6.79
C GLU A 47 3.05 22.48 -7.31
N GLN A 48 4.38 22.46 -7.29
CA GLN A 48 5.22 23.53 -7.87
C GLN A 48 5.05 23.63 -9.39
N LEU A 49 4.88 22.49 -10.09
CA LEU A 49 4.62 22.47 -11.53
C LEU A 49 3.26 23.07 -11.94
N LYS A 50 2.37 23.42 -11.01
CA LYS A 50 1.17 24.23 -11.34
C LYS A 50 1.55 25.65 -11.74
N ASP A 51 2.67 26.17 -11.23
CA ASP A 51 3.22 27.44 -11.65
C ASP A 51 4.09 27.24 -12.90
N HIS A 52 3.72 27.93 -13.99
CA HIS A 52 4.50 27.92 -15.22
C HIS A 52 5.91 28.49 -15.01
N ALA A 53 6.08 29.46 -14.11
CA ALA A 53 7.37 30.11 -13.84
C ALA A 53 8.39 29.18 -13.16
N PHE A 54 7.94 28.09 -12.52
CA PHE A 54 8.82 27.14 -11.85
C PHE A 54 9.75 26.40 -12.82
N LEU A 55 9.26 26.08 -14.02
CA LEU A 55 10.02 25.38 -15.06
C LEU A 55 9.57 25.82 -16.48
N PRO A 56 9.88 27.06 -16.91
CA PRO A 56 9.29 27.69 -18.10
C PRO A 56 9.61 26.98 -19.42
N GLN A 57 10.72 26.25 -19.49
CA GLN A 57 11.14 25.46 -20.65
C GLN A 57 10.26 24.22 -20.90
N LEU A 58 9.51 23.76 -19.90
CA LEU A 58 8.63 22.59 -20.03
C LEU A 58 7.29 23.01 -20.65
N GLY A 59 7.10 22.64 -21.91
CA GLY A 59 5.86 22.89 -22.66
C GLY A 59 4.62 22.29 -21.99
N PRO A 60 3.40 22.79 -22.30
CA PRO A 60 2.17 22.44 -21.59
C PRO A 60 1.81 20.95 -21.70
N ALA A 61 2.03 20.31 -22.85
CA ALA A 61 1.77 18.88 -23.04
C ALA A 61 2.68 18.01 -22.15
N TYR A 62 3.99 18.24 -22.20
CA TYR A 62 4.95 17.54 -21.35
C TYR A 62 4.77 17.81 -19.86
N ARG A 63 4.37 19.03 -19.50
CA ARG A 63 4.03 19.37 -18.11
C ARG A 63 2.89 18.51 -17.59
N GLU A 64 1.84 18.34 -18.38
CA GLU A 64 0.72 17.50 -17.98
C GLU A 64 1.12 16.03 -17.89
N GLU A 65 1.95 15.54 -18.80
CA GLU A 65 2.47 14.17 -18.77
C GLU A 65 3.33 13.90 -17.52
N VAL A 66 4.28 14.81 -17.21
CA VAL A 66 5.09 14.75 -15.99
C VAL A 66 4.23 14.82 -14.74
N ARG A 67 3.21 15.69 -14.71
CA ARG A 67 2.28 15.79 -13.56
C ARG A 67 1.45 14.53 -13.38
N LYS A 68 1.00 13.87 -14.45
CA LYS A 68 0.29 12.59 -14.38
C LYS A 68 1.19 11.48 -13.88
N PHE A 69 2.41 11.39 -14.39
CA PHE A 69 3.38 10.38 -13.99
C PHE A 69 3.82 10.54 -12.52
N CYS A 70 4.14 11.76 -12.08
CA CYS A 70 4.60 12.04 -10.72
C CYS A 70 3.48 12.11 -9.66
N GLN A 71 2.24 11.71 -9.97
CA GLN A 71 1.20 11.62 -8.95
C GLN A 71 1.63 10.62 -7.86
N PRO A 72 1.66 11.00 -6.57
CA PRO A 72 2.08 10.09 -5.51
C PRO A 72 1.24 8.81 -5.46
N ASP A 73 -0.06 8.90 -5.72
CA ASP A 73 -0.96 7.74 -5.73
C ASP A 73 -0.67 6.81 -6.92
N ALA A 74 -0.33 7.35 -8.09
CA ALA A 74 0.06 6.57 -9.27
C ALA A 74 1.38 5.82 -9.06
N LEU A 75 2.41 6.52 -8.56
CA LEU A 75 3.71 5.92 -8.26
C LEU A 75 3.59 4.83 -7.19
N ARG A 76 2.77 5.07 -6.17
CA ARG A 76 2.51 4.10 -5.11
C ARG A 76 1.75 2.87 -5.61
N GLN A 77 0.70 3.08 -6.40
CA GLN A 77 -0.05 1.98 -7.01
C GLN A 77 0.86 1.12 -7.89
N LYS A 78 1.77 1.75 -8.64
CA LYS A 78 2.79 1.03 -9.41
C LYS A 78 3.71 0.20 -8.50
N LEU A 79 4.25 0.79 -7.43
CA LEU A 79 5.09 0.07 -6.47
C LEU A 79 4.40 -1.19 -5.90
N GLU A 80 3.15 -1.05 -5.51
CA GLU A 80 2.37 -2.14 -4.89
C GLU A 80 1.95 -3.21 -5.88
N HIS A 81 1.57 -2.80 -7.08
CA HIS A 81 1.20 -3.76 -8.12
C HIS A 81 2.40 -4.59 -8.58
N GLU A 82 3.58 -3.96 -8.68
CA GLU A 82 4.78 -4.61 -9.20
C GLU A 82 5.55 -5.41 -8.14
N LEU A 83 5.60 -4.93 -6.89
CA LEU A 83 6.44 -5.53 -5.83
C LEU A 83 5.65 -6.05 -4.62
N GLY A 84 4.35 -5.76 -4.50
CA GLY A 84 3.49 -6.14 -3.38
C GLY A 84 3.38 -5.07 -2.29
N ASP A 85 2.58 -5.35 -1.26
CA ASP A 85 2.37 -4.46 -0.12
C ASP A 85 3.60 -4.44 0.81
N ASN A 86 4.11 -3.25 1.15
CA ASN A 86 5.33 -3.04 1.97
C ASN A 86 6.58 -3.78 1.44
N PRO A 87 6.98 -3.60 0.16
CA PRO A 87 7.93 -4.50 -0.51
C PRO A 87 9.33 -4.55 0.12
N PHE A 88 9.77 -3.48 0.78
CA PHE A 88 11.10 -3.41 1.41
C PHE A 88 11.15 -3.96 2.83
N SER A 89 10.01 -4.37 3.39
CA SER A 89 9.92 -5.03 4.69
C SER A 89 10.43 -6.47 4.57
N VAL A 90 11.35 -6.89 5.46
CA VAL A 90 11.84 -8.28 5.49
C VAL A 90 11.00 -9.07 6.46
N ARG A 91 9.93 -9.69 5.95
CA ARG A 91 8.89 -10.34 6.75
C ARG A 91 8.88 -11.83 6.54
N ARG A 92 8.34 -12.56 7.49
CA ARG A 92 8.11 -13.99 7.34
C ARG A 92 7.24 -14.28 6.12
N ILE A 93 7.60 -15.29 5.35
CA ILE A 93 6.80 -15.78 4.21
C ILE A 93 5.50 -16.39 4.75
N ASN A 94 5.62 -17.16 5.82
CA ASN A 94 4.54 -17.71 6.62
C ASN A 94 4.94 -17.71 8.10
N TYR A 95 3.97 -17.76 9.00
CA TYR A 95 4.22 -17.66 10.45
C TYR A 95 4.63 -18.98 11.10
N ARG A 96 4.73 -20.08 10.34
CA ARG A 96 5.11 -21.42 10.85
C ARG A 96 6.60 -21.67 10.77
N GLU A 97 7.30 -20.99 9.86
CA GLU A 97 8.72 -21.16 9.61
C GLU A 97 9.50 -19.84 9.79
N PRO A 98 10.75 -19.86 10.30
CA PRO A 98 11.61 -18.69 10.49
C PRO A 98 12.31 -18.23 9.20
N GLN A 99 11.57 -18.22 8.10
CA GLN A 99 12.05 -17.79 6.79
C GLN A 99 11.43 -16.44 6.44
N PHE A 100 12.27 -15.48 6.10
CA PHE A 100 11.91 -14.11 5.81
C PHE A 100 12.27 -13.76 4.37
N GLU A 101 11.47 -12.92 3.74
CA GLU A 101 11.73 -12.38 2.41
C GLU A 101 11.38 -10.90 2.33
N GLY A 102 12.02 -10.22 1.38
CA GLY A 102 11.71 -8.85 1.02
C GLY A 102 12.42 -8.43 -0.26
N TRP A 103 12.18 -7.20 -0.70
CA TRP A 103 12.86 -6.59 -1.82
C TRP A 103 14.02 -5.69 -1.36
N ARG A 104 15.06 -5.62 -2.18
CA ARG A 104 16.17 -4.67 -2.04
C ARG A 104 16.48 -4.01 -3.39
N PRO A 105 16.98 -2.77 -3.39
CA PRO A 105 17.54 -2.17 -4.61
C PRO A 105 18.64 -3.06 -5.18
N LEU A 106 18.89 -2.92 -6.49
CA LEU A 106 20.09 -3.48 -7.10
C LEU A 106 21.35 -2.82 -6.55
N GLY A 107 21.32 -1.50 -6.39
CA GLY A 107 22.47 -0.68 -6.02
C GLY A 107 22.65 0.45 -7.03
N VAL A 108 23.74 0.43 -7.79
CA VAL A 108 24.02 1.40 -8.87
C VAL A 108 23.38 0.93 -10.18
N VAL A 109 22.47 1.73 -10.72
CA VAL A 109 21.83 1.49 -12.02
C VAL A 109 22.29 2.55 -13.02
N VAL A 110 22.88 2.09 -14.12
CA VAL A 110 23.21 2.93 -15.27
C VAL A 110 22.02 2.95 -16.24
N HIS A 111 21.53 4.13 -16.59
CA HIS A 111 20.44 4.31 -17.54
C HIS A 111 21.00 4.81 -18.87
N VAL A 112 20.70 4.12 -19.97
CA VAL A 112 21.09 4.52 -21.33
C VAL A 112 19.84 4.71 -22.17
N THR A 113 19.48 5.96 -22.43
CA THR A 113 18.18 6.32 -23.01
C THR A 113 18.29 6.72 -24.48
N PRO A 114 17.20 6.62 -25.26
CA PRO A 114 17.23 6.92 -26.69
C PRO A 114 17.05 8.42 -26.95
N ALA A 115 17.24 8.84 -28.20
CA ALA A 115 17.12 10.24 -28.63
C ALA A 115 15.67 10.71 -28.85
N ASN A 116 14.76 9.79 -29.13
CA ASN A 116 13.41 10.04 -29.63
C ASN A 116 12.32 10.03 -28.55
N ALA A 117 12.70 9.94 -27.27
CA ALA A 117 11.77 9.92 -26.14
C ALA A 117 12.23 10.93 -25.08
N GLU A 118 11.70 12.15 -25.16
CA GLU A 118 12.20 13.31 -24.42
C GLU A 118 12.01 13.22 -22.90
N LEU A 119 10.91 12.65 -22.40
CA LEU A 119 10.62 12.54 -20.95
C LEU A 119 11.08 11.22 -20.32
N LEU A 120 11.35 10.20 -21.15
CA LEU A 120 11.71 8.86 -20.69
C LEU A 120 12.90 8.85 -19.71
N PRO A 121 13.99 9.61 -19.91
CA PRO A 121 15.12 9.59 -18.98
C PRO A 121 14.75 10.03 -17.57
N PHE A 122 13.86 11.02 -17.45
CA PHE A 122 13.36 11.47 -16.16
C PHE A 122 12.51 10.38 -15.49
N PHE A 123 11.56 9.79 -16.23
CA PHE A 123 10.68 8.73 -15.71
C PHE A 123 11.47 7.50 -15.23
N ALA A 124 12.45 7.04 -16.01
CA ALA A 124 13.30 5.91 -15.64
C ALA A 124 14.06 6.14 -14.32
N ILE A 125 14.56 7.35 -14.09
CA ILE A 125 15.23 7.70 -12.83
C ILE A 125 14.24 7.71 -11.66
N ILE A 126 13.05 8.30 -11.83
CA ILE A 126 12.05 8.33 -10.74
C ILE A 126 11.59 6.93 -10.36
N GLU A 127 11.36 6.03 -11.33
CA GLU A 127 11.03 4.62 -11.06
C GLU A 127 12.15 3.91 -10.30
N SER A 128 13.40 4.14 -10.70
CA SER A 128 14.56 3.51 -10.06
C SER A 128 14.88 4.11 -8.68
N LEU A 129 14.63 5.41 -8.46
CA LEU A 129 14.67 6.03 -7.14
C LEU A 129 13.60 5.47 -6.21
N LEU A 130 12.40 5.18 -6.73
CA LEU A 130 11.30 4.64 -5.94
C LEU A 130 11.65 3.29 -5.29
N VAL A 131 12.56 2.52 -5.91
CA VAL A 131 13.08 1.27 -5.35
C VAL A 131 14.40 1.42 -4.57
N GLY A 132 14.93 2.64 -4.48
CA GLY A 132 16.10 2.97 -3.67
C GLY A 132 17.46 2.84 -4.37
N ASN A 133 17.50 2.77 -5.70
CA ASN A 133 18.77 2.69 -6.43
C ASN A 133 19.48 4.03 -6.53
N ILE A 134 20.80 3.98 -6.72
CA ILE A 134 21.64 5.08 -7.17
C ILE A 134 21.61 5.10 -8.70
N ASN A 135 21.36 6.26 -9.31
CA ASN A 135 21.05 6.35 -10.74
C ASN A 135 22.08 7.17 -11.48
N TRP A 136 22.78 6.56 -12.43
CA TRP A 136 23.70 7.23 -13.34
C TRP A 136 23.13 7.22 -14.75
N LEU A 137 22.65 8.37 -15.21
CA LEU A 137 22.08 8.51 -16.54
C LEU A 137 23.17 8.91 -17.54
N ARG A 138 23.28 8.13 -18.61
CA ARG A 138 23.94 8.52 -19.85
C ARG A 138 22.85 8.93 -20.86
N PRO A 139 22.65 10.24 -21.09
CA PRO A 139 21.63 10.71 -22.03
C PRO A 139 22.06 10.51 -23.50
N SER A 140 21.12 10.71 -24.42
CA SER A 140 21.44 10.81 -25.86
C SER A 140 22.31 12.04 -26.13
N ALA A 141 23.20 11.96 -27.13
CA ALA A 141 24.01 13.11 -27.57
C ALA A 141 23.17 14.25 -28.16
N SER A 142 21.94 13.96 -28.61
CA SER A 142 20.98 14.94 -29.15
C SER A 142 20.14 15.63 -28.06
N GLU A 143 20.27 15.21 -26.79
CA GLU A 143 19.48 15.75 -25.68
C GLU A 143 19.92 17.18 -25.35
N GLN A 144 18.97 18.10 -25.23
CA GLN A 144 19.22 19.54 -25.08
C GLN A 144 19.17 20.02 -23.61
N GLY A 145 19.41 19.13 -22.64
CA GLY A 145 19.49 19.48 -21.21
C GLY A 145 18.15 19.52 -20.45
N MET A 146 17.02 19.24 -21.10
CA MET A 146 15.70 19.21 -20.45
C MET A 146 15.65 18.22 -19.28
N THR A 147 16.33 17.07 -19.41
CA THR A 147 16.38 16.04 -18.37
C THR A 147 17.05 16.57 -17.11
N ILE A 148 18.18 17.26 -17.25
CA ILE A 148 18.91 17.84 -16.12
C ILE A 148 18.02 18.88 -15.42
N ASP A 149 17.28 19.69 -16.19
CA ASP A 149 16.39 20.70 -15.63
C ASP A 149 15.22 20.08 -14.85
N LEU A 150 14.60 19.02 -15.37
CA LEU A 150 13.57 18.25 -14.68
C LEU A 150 14.09 17.62 -13.38
N LEU A 151 15.24 16.95 -13.43
CA LEU A 151 15.84 16.32 -12.25
C LEU A 151 16.23 17.35 -11.19
N ARG A 152 16.80 18.49 -11.61
CA ARG A 152 17.14 19.58 -10.69
C ARG A 152 15.90 20.17 -10.04
N ALA A 153 14.83 20.39 -10.81
CA ALA A 153 13.57 20.90 -10.30
C ALA A 153 12.92 19.92 -9.32
N PHE A 154 12.96 18.61 -9.62
CA PHE A 154 12.49 17.56 -8.73
C PHE A 154 13.29 17.51 -7.42
N ILE A 155 14.63 17.45 -7.49
CA ILE A 155 15.50 17.37 -6.30
C ILE A 155 15.35 18.61 -5.40
N ARG A 156 15.11 19.80 -5.96
CA ARG A 156 14.82 21.02 -5.17
C ARG A 156 13.54 20.91 -4.33
N CYS A 157 12.66 19.96 -4.65
CA CYS A 157 11.47 19.67 -3.86
C CYS A 157 11.73 18.63 -2.76
N ASP A 158 12.93 18.07 -2.62
CA ASP A 158 13.27 17.19 -1.50
C ASP A 158 13.60 18.01 -0.24
N LEU A 159 12.87 17.78 0.86
CA LEU A 159 13.11 18.46 2.15
C LEU A 159 14.13 17.72 3.03
N THR A 160 14.53 16.51 2.62
CA THR A 160 15.50 15.69 3.35
C THR A 160 16.93 15.89 2.85
N ASP A 161 17.09 16.53 1.69
CA ASP A 161 18.36 16.67 0.94
C ASP A 161 19.05 15.33 0.64
N GLN A 162 18.33 14.21 0.69
CA GLN A 162 18.90 12.87 0.48
C GLN A 162 18.95 12.51 -1.00
N LEU A 163 17.90 12.82 -1.76
CA LEU A 163 17.72 12.31 -3.13
C LEU A 163 18.79 12.81 -4.10
N ALA A 164 19.41 13.96 -3.82
CA ALA A 164 20.50 14.50 -4.63
C ALA A 164 21.68 13.50 -4.75
N ASN A 165 21.95 12.71 -3.71
CA ASN A 165 23.04 11.74 -3.69
C ASN A 165 22.77 10.47 -4.52
N PHE A 166 21.54 10.28 -4.98
CA PHE A 166 21.09 9.09 -5.71
C PHE A 166 20.87 9.35 -7.21
N VAL A 167 21.24 10.53 -7.71
CA VAL A 167 21.03 10.93 -9.11
C VAL A 167 22.27 11.60 -9.68
N ALA A 168 22.71 11.12 -10.84
CA ALA A 168 23.72 11.76 -11.65
C ALA A 168 23.40 11.67 -13.15
N VAL A 169 23.79 12.69 -13.91
CA VAL A 169 23.81 12.69 -15.38
C VAL A 169 25.25 12.80 -15.83
N VAL A 170 25.74 11.75 -16.49
CA VAL A 170 27.14 11.57 -16.88
C VAL A 170 27.18 11.30 -18.39
N PRO A 171 27.27 12.36 -19.22
CA PRO A 171 27.32 12.22 -20.66
C PRO A 171 28.67 11.66 -21.10
N VAL A 172 28.73 10.33 -21.28
CA VAL A 172 29.90 9.64 -21.86
C VAL A 172 29.59 9.07 -23.23
N GLU A 173 30.61 8.97 -24.07
CA GLU A 173 30.54 8.28 -25.36
C GLU A 173 30.33 6.78 -25.15
N THR A 174 29.63 6.12 -26.09
CA THR A 174 29.33 4.68 -26.00
C THR A 174 30.59 3.82 -25.92
N THR A 175 31.71 4.24 -26.53
CA THR A 175 33.02 3.57 -26.48
C THR A 175 33.67 3.59 -25.10
N ARG A 176 33.21 4.51 -24.22
CA ARG A 176 33.72 4.70 -22.85
C ARG A 176 32.68 4.36 -21.80
N LEU A 177 31.60 3.67 -22.19
CA LEU A 177 30.52 3.30 -21.28
C LEU A 177 31.02 2.37 -20.17
N SER A 178 32.05 1.56 -20.43
CA SER A 178 32.73 0.71 -19.45
C SER A 178 33.21 1.45 -18.19
N LEU A 179 33.51 2.75 -18.27
CA LEU A 179 33.87 3.57 -17.10
C LEU A 179 32.74 3.65 -16.07
N LEU A 180 31.49 3.72 -16.54
CA LEU A 180 30.30 3.68 -15.67
C LEU A 180 29.99 2.24 -15.26
N LEU A 181 30.03 1.31 -16.22
CA LEU A 181 29.58 -0.07 -15.99
C LEU A 181 30.43 -0.82 -14.97
N THR A 182 31.71 -0.47 -14.82
CA THR A 182 32.61 -1.09 -13.83
C THR A 182 32.08 -0.98 -12.39
N HIS A 183 31.23 0.00 -12.10
CA HIS A 183 30.61 0.21 -10.78
C HIS A 183 29.11 -0.10 -10.75
N ALA A 184 28.54 -0.60 -11.84
CA ALA A 184 27.09 -0.78 -11.98
C ALA A 184 26.63 -2.18 -11.58
N ASP A 185 25.62 -2.25 -10.72
CA ASP A 185 24.90 -3.49 -10.38
C ASP A 185 23.85 -3.85 -11.45
N GLY A 186 23.36 -2.84 -12.18
CA GLY A 186 22.45 -3.03 -13.31
C GLY A 186 22.56 -1.95 -14.36
N ILE A 187 22.09 -2.26 -15.56
CA ILE A 187 21.94 -1.30 -16.66
C ILE A 187 20.53 -1.42 -17.27
N SER A 188 19.85 -0.29 -17.34
CA SER A 188 18.59 -0.12 -18.05
C SER A 188 18.86 0.58 -19.38
N ALA A 189 18.77 -0.15 -20.50
CA ALA A 189 19.19 0.35 -21.80
C ALA A 189 18.05 0.31 -22.81
N TRP A 190 17.79 1.43 -23.46
CA TRP A 190 16.81 1.58 -24.53
C TRP A 190 17.50 1.75 -25.88
N GLY A 191 16.99 1.06 -26.91
CA GLY A 191 17.52 1.21 -28.27
C GLY A 191 17.09 0.10 -29.22
N GLY A 192 17.52 0.23 -30.48
CA GLY A 192 17.39 -0.86 -31.45
C GLY A 192 18.37 -2.00 -31.17
N ASP A 193 18.12 -3.16 -31.78
CA ASP A 193 18.86 -4.40 -31.52
C ASP A 193 20.39 -4.24 -31.63
N THR A 194 20.89 -3.55 -32.66
CA THR A 194 22.32 -3.28 -32.83
C THR A 194 22.92 -2.45 -31.68
N ALA A 195 22.19 -1.42 -31.22
CA ALA A 195 22.66 -0.55 -30.13
C ALA A 195 22.68 -1.30 -28.79
N LEU A 196 21.63 -2.09 -28.53
CA LEU A 196 21.55 -2.93 -27.35
C LEU A 196 22.65 -3.99 -27.32
N GLU A 197 22.95 -4.63 -28.45
CA GLU A 197 24.04 -5.60 -28.54
C GLU A 197 25.42 -4.96 -28.31
N ALA A 198 25.66 -3.76 -28.85
CA ALA A 198 26.90 -3.02 -28.64
C ALA A 198 27.10 -2.60 -27.16
N ILE A 199 26.01 -2.27 -26.46
CA ILE A 199 26.05 -2.01 -25.01
C ILE A 199 26.31 -3.31 -24.26
N ARG A 200 25.61 -4.39 -24.62
CA ARG A 200 25.71 -5.70 -23.97
C ARG A 200 27.13 -6.26 -23.99
N GLN A 201 27.86 -6.07 -25.08
CA GLN A 201 29.26 -6.51 -25.23
C GLN A 201 30.23 -5.83 -24.25
N GLN A 202 29.86 -4.69 -23.68
CA GLN A 202 30.69 -3.96 -22.70
C GLN A 202 30.35 -4.33 -21.24
N LEU A 203 29.36 -5.19 -21.02
CA LEU A 203 28.89 -5.49 -19.66
C LEU A 203 29.88 -6.32 -18.86
N PRO A 204 30.22 -5.89 -17.63
CA PRO A 204 30.98 -6.73 -16.72
C PRO A 204 30.13 -7.92 -16.24
N GLY A 205 30.81 -9.01 -15.89
CA GLY A 205 30.16 -10.17 -15.29
C GLY A 205 29.46 -9.79 -13.98
N GLY A 206 28.21 -10.26 -13.79
CA GLY A 206 27.41 -9.99 -12.59
C GLY A 206 26.49 -8.77 -12.68
N CYS A 207 26.71 -7.84 -13.63
CA CYS A 207 25.83 -6.70 -13.86
C CYS A 207 24.50 -7.15 -14.49
N ARG A 208 23.37 -6.69 -13.95
CA ARG A 208 22.04 -7.03 -14.46
C ARG A 208 21.74 -6.29 -15.77
N TRP A 209 21.42 -7.05 -16.82
CA TRP A 209 21.01 -6.52 -18.12
C TRP A 209 19.49 -6.32 -18.19
N ILE A 210 19.04 -5.08 -18.38
CA ILE A 210 17.62 -4.70 -18.49
C ILE A 210 17.39 -4.00 -19.85
N PRO A 211 17.14 -4.76 -20.93
CA PRO A 211 16.95 -4.20 -22.27
C PRO A 211 15.52 -3.76 -22.54
N TRP A 212 15.38 -2.58 -23.13
CA TRP A 212 14.15 -2.06 -23.69
C TRP A 212 14.32 -1.88 -25.20
N GLY A 213 14.09 -2.98 -25.90
CA GLY A 213 14.31 -3.10 -27.34
C GLY A 213 13.22 -2.50 -28.21
N HIS A 214 13.47 -2.44 -29.51
CA HIS A 214 12.46 -2.06 -30.49
C HIS A 214 11.27 -3.03 -30.45
N LYS A 215 10.05 -2.48 -30.50
CA LYS A 215 8.80 -3.25 -30.44
C LYS A 215 7.94 -3.05 -31.66
N ILE A 216 7.21 -4.11 -32.00
CA ILE A 216 6.23 -4.17 -33.09
C ILE A 216 4.86 -4.36 -32.46
N SER A 217 4.02 -3.35 -32.61
CA SER A 217 2.61 -3.42 -32.30
C SER A 217 1.81 -3.51 -33.61
N PHE A 218 0.65 -4.14 -33.55
CA PHE A 218 -0.19 -4.38 -34.73
C PHE A 218 -1.68 -4.36 -34.36
N ALA A 219 -2.55 -4.24 -35.36
CA ALA A 219 -3.97 -4.52 -35.19
C ALA A 219 -4.34 -5.83 -35.89
N TRP A 220 -5.31 -6.57 -35.35
CA TRP A 220 -5.84 -7.78 -35.97
C TRP A 220 -7.36 -7.67 -36.10
N LEU A 221 -7.84 -7.83 -37.34
CA LEU A 221 -9.20 -7.51 -37.75
C LEU A 221 -9.91 -8.77 -38.28
N GLN A 222 -11.00 -9.16 -37.62
CA GLN A 222 -11.96 -10.13 -38.14
C GLN A 222 -12.95 -9.42 -39.08
N PRO A 223 -13.02 -9.78 -40.37
CA PRO A 223 -13.79 -9.03 -41.37
C PRO A 223 -15.24 -8.72 -40.95
N ASP A 224 -15.96 -9.72 -40.44
CA ASP A 224 -17.37 -9.58 -40.04
C ASP A 224 -17.58 -8.68 -38.80
N ALA A 225 -16.52 -8.43 -38.02
CA ALA A 225 -16.57 -7.56 -36.84
C ALA A 225 -16.12 -6.12 -37.14
N VAL A 226 -15.51 -5.87 -38.30
CA VAL A 226 -15.00 -4.53 -38.67
C VAL A 226 -16.14 -3.60 -39.04
N ASN A 227 -16.26 -2.51 -38.29
CA ASN A 227 -17.17 -1.41 -38.57
C ASN A 227 -16.41 -0.07 -38.74
N GLU A 228 -17.12 0.96 -39.18
CA GLU A 228 -16.54 2.29 -39.41
C GLU A 228 -15.87 2.88 -38.15
N GLU A 229 -16.49 2.74 -36.98
CA GLU A 229 -15.96 3.25 -35.72
C GLU A 229 -14.62 2.59 -35.36
N SER A 230 -14.51 1.27 -35.51
CA SER A 230 -13.28 0.53 -35.26
C SER A 230 -12.12 0.97 -36.17
N LEU A 231 -12.39 1.26 -37.43
CA LEU A 231 -11.38 1.75 -38.38
C LEU A 231 -10.98 3.20 -38.10
N LEU A 232 -11.92 4.06 -37.71
CA LEU A 232 -11.64 5.43 -37.27
C LEU A 232 -10.79 5.46 -35.99
N ALA A 233 -11.06 4.55 -35.05
CA ALA A 233 -10.30 4.38 -33.82
C ALA A 233 -8.87 3.86 -34.11
N LEU A 234 -8.74 2.87 -35.00
CA LEU A 234 -7.43 2.39 -35.46
C LEU A 234 -6.62 3.48 -36.16
N ALA A 235 -7.27 4.30 -37.00
CA ALA A 235 -6.61 5.44 -37.64
C ALA A 235 -6.13 6.49 -36.63
N ASP A 236 -6.86 6.71 -35.54
CA ASP A 236 -6.40 7.56 -34.43
C ASP A 236 -5.14 6.98 -33.75
N ASP A 237 -5.08 5.66 -33.48
CA ASP A 237 -3.88 4.99 -32.92
C ASP A 237 -2.65 5.10 -33.85
N VAL A 238 -2.85 5.14 -35.17
CA VAL A 238 -1.76 5.37 -36.13
C VAL A 238 -1.31 6.83 -36.11
N CYS A 239 -2.26 7.77 -36.06
CA CYS A 239 -1.99 9.20 -36.27
C CYS A 239 -1.53 9.95 -35.02
N CYS A 240 -2.03 9.61 -33.83
CA CYS A 240 -1.82 10.36 -32.59
C CYS A 240 -0.34 10.62 -32.27
N PHE A 241 0.51 9.63 -32.52
CA PHE A 241 1.95 9.70 -32.33
C PHE A 241 2.75 9.41 -33.60
N ASP A 242 2.13 9.48 -34.78
CA ASP A 242 2.78 9.15 -36.07
C ASP A 242 3.56 7.81 -36.05
N GLN A 243 3.01 6.83 -35.34
CA GLN A 243 3.62 5.53 -35.07
C GLN A 243 4.94 5.51 -34.26
N GLN A 244 5.31 6.61 -33.60
CA GLN A 244 6.54 6.69 -32.81
C GLN A 244 6.45 5.97 -31.46
N ALA A 245 5.24 5.80 -30.91
CA ALA A 245 5.04 5.05 -29.68
C ALA A 245 5.24 3.55 -29.93
N CYS A 246 5.86 2.84 -28.98
CA CYS A 246 6.04 1.38 -29.05
C CYS A 246 4.70 0.62 -29.20
N SER A 247 3.61 1.21 -28.69
CA SER A 247 2.26 0.69 -28.77
C SER A 247 1.51 1.02 -30.06
N SER A 248 2.06 1.86 -30.95
CA SER A 248 1.39 2.21 -32.21
C SER A 248 1.37 1.04 -33.20
N PRO A 249 0.24 0.77 -33.85
CA PRO A 249 0.15 -0.29 -34.83
C PRO A 249 0.99 0.05 -36.07
N GLN A 250 1.98 -0.80 -36.35
CA GLN A 250 2.79 -0.75 -37.57
C GLN A 250 2.17 -1.61 -38.69
N ILE A 251 1.51 -2.70 -38.30
CA ILE A 251 0.91 -3.69 -39.18
C ILE A 251 -0.58 -3.81 -38.84
N VAL A 252 -1.42 -4.00 -39.86
CA VAL A 252 -2.82 -4.38 -39.74
C VAL A 252 -2.97 -5.74 -40.40
N PHE A 253 -3.30 -6.74 -39.59
CA PHE A 253 -3.60 -8.08 -40.01
C PHE A 253 -5.10 -8.26 -40.21
N VAL A 254 -5.47 -8.96 -41.28
CA VAL A 254 -6.86 -9.34 -41.57
C VAL A 254 -7.01 -10.85 -41.47
N ASP A 255 -8.05 -11.32 -40.79
CA ASP A 255 -8.38 -12.75 -40.65
C ASP A 255 -8.96 -13.34 -41.95
N SER A 256 -8.19 -13.28 -43.02
CA SER A 256 -8.54 -13.82 -44.33
C SER A 256 -7.29 -13.93 -45.19
N ASP A 257 -7.26 -14.93 -46.08
CA ASP A 257 -6.30 -15.02 -47.19
C ASP A 257 -6.92 -14.51 -48.51
N ASP A 258 -8.15 -13.99 -48.50
CA ASP A 258 -8.83 -13.49 -49.71
C ASP A 258 -8.39 -12.06 -50.04
N SER A 259 -7.75 -11.86 -51.20
CA SER A 259 -7.32 -10.55 -51.71
C SER A 259 -8.46 -9.54 -51.79
N ALA A 260 -9.69 -9.97 -52.12
CA ALA A 260 -10.83 -9.06 -52.21
C ALA A 260 -11.24 -8.52 -50.83
N VAL A 261 -11.19 -9.36 -49.80
CA VAL A 261 -11.45 -8.95 -48.40
C VAL A 261 -10.37 -7.98 -47.92
N LEU A 262 -9.10 -8.24 -48.27
CA LEU A 262 -7.99 -7.36 -47.93
C LEU A 262 -8.13 -5.98 -48.60
N GLN A 263 -8.52 -5.95 -49.89
CA GLN A 263 -8.78 -4.72 -50.62
C GLN A 263 -9.97 -3.92 -50.05
N ASP A 264 -11.07 -4.57 -49.67
CA ASP A 264 -12.21 -3.91 -49.02
C ASP A 264 -11.78 -3.21 -47.72
N ILE A 265 -11.12 -3.94 -46.83
CA ILE A 265 -10.64 -3.40 -45.56
C ILE A 265 -9.60 -2.29 -45.81
N GLY A 266 -8.70 -2.47 -46.79
CA GLY A 266 -7.72 -1.45 -47.17
C GLY A 266 -8.36 -0.16 -47.64
N GLY A 267 -9.37 -0.23 -48.50
CA GLY A 267 -10.13 0.93 -48.97
C GLY A 267 -10.87 1.65 -47.83
N ARG A 268 -11.52 0.89 -46.94
CA ARG A 268 -12.23 1.44 -45.78
C ARG A 268 -11.27 2.08 -44.76
N LEU A 269 -10.11 1.46 -44.52
CA LEU A 269 -9.07 2.03 -43.65
C LEU A 269 -8.45 3.28 -44.27
N ALA A 270 -8.25 3.33 -45.59
CA ALA A 270 -7.77 4.53 -46.28
C ALA A 270 -8.73 5.71 -46.13
N GLU A 271 -10.05 5.46 -46.20
CA GLU A 271 -11.06 6.47 -45.92
C GLU A 271 -11.03 6.94 -44.45
N ALA A 272 -10.86 6.01 -43.50
CA ALA A 272 -10.70 6.37 -42.08
C ALA A 272 -9.44 7.23 -41.85
N MET A 273 -8.30 6.88 -42.47
CA MET A 273 -7.07 7.67 -42.42
C MET A 273 -7.28 9.07 -43.01
N ARG A 274 -7.95 9.19 -44.16
CA ARG A 274 -8.29 10.48 -44.78
C ARG A 274 -9.13 11.38 -43.87
N ARG A 275 -10.03 10.80 -43.07
CA ARG A 275 -10.86 11.57 -42.13
C ARG A 275 -10.12 11.95 -40.86
N ARG A 276 -9.20 11.10 -40.38
CA ARG A 276 -8.53 11.29 -39.09
C ARG A 276 -7.20 12.02 -39.17
N HIS A 277 -6.48 11.98 -40.30
CA HIS A 277 -5.11 12.50 -40.34
C HIS A 277 -5.01 13.99 -39.95
N ALA A 278 -5.97 14.82 -40.35
CA ALA A 278 -5.97 16.26 -40.07
C ALA A 278 -6.28 16.61 -38.61
N ARG A 279 -6.81 15.65 -37.82
CA ARG A 279 -7.06 15.83 -36.39
C ARG A 279 -5.76 15.90 -35.58
N TRP A 280 -4.69 15.28 -36.08
CA TRP A 280 -3.43 15.10 -35.39
C TRP A 280 -2.32 15.82 -36.15
N GLN A 281 -1.60 16.71 -35.47
CA GLN A 281 -0.48 17.42 -36.08
C GLN A 281 0.60 16.41 -36.51
N PRO A 282 0.98 16.36 -37.80
CA PRO A 282 1.96 15.40 -38.28
C PRO A 282 3.37 15.75 -37.81
N LEU A 283 4.10 14.76 -37.33
CA LEU A 283 5.55 14.81 -37.11
C LEU A 283 6.29 14.77 -38.44
N MET A 284 7.26 15.66 -38.59
CA MET A 284 8.11 15.69 -39.77
C MET A 284 9.24 14.66 -39.62
N PRO A 285 9.43 13.75 -40.58
CA PRO A 285 10.55 12.82 -40.56
C PRO A 285 11.87 13.58 -40.73
N ASP A 286 12.90 13.12 -40.03
CA ASP A 286 14.29 13.53 -40.32
C ASP A 286 14.76 12.97 -41.67
N GLU A 287 15.95 13.36 -42.12
CA GLU A 287 16.47 12.94 -43.43
C GLU A 287 16.54 11.42 -43.59
N LYS A 288 16.89 10.70 -42.51
CA LYS A 288 17.00 9.24 -42.52
C LYS A 288 15.62 8.60 -42.62
N ALA A 289 14.68 9.02 -41.79
CA ALA A 289 13.30 8.54 -41.82
C ALA A 289 12.64 8.86 -43.17
N ALA A 290 12.87 10.04 -43.73
CA ALA A 290 12.37 10.41 -45.05
C ALA A 290 12.93 9.51 -46.17
N ALA A 291 14.22 9.17 -46.12
CA ALA A 291 14.83 8.22 -47.04
C ALA A 291 14.25 6.80 -46.89
N ASP A 292 14.02 6.34 -45.65
CA ASP A 292 13.41 5.04 -45.38
C ASP A 292 11.96 4.94 -45.88
N ILE A 293 11.16 5.99 -45.67
CA ILE A 293 9.80 6.10 -46.21
C ILE A 293 9.82 6.09 -47.74
N THR A 294 10.69 6.90 -48.36
CA THR A 294 10.81 7.00 -49.82
C THR A 294 11.17 5.64 -50.43
N ARG A 295 12.14 4.95 -49.82
CA ARG A 295 12.53 3.59 -50.22
C ARG A 295 11.35 2.62 -50.13
N ALA A 296 10.66 2.58 -48.99
CA ALA A 296 9.53 1.68 -48.79
C ALA A 296 8.39 1.92 -49.79
N VAL A 297 8.06 3.19 -50.06
CA VAL A 297 7.03 3.57 -51.05
C VAL A 297 7.45 3.17 -52.46
N ALA A 298 8.70 3.40 -52.86
CA ALA A 298 9.19 3.03 -54.19
C ALA A 298 9.14 1.51 -54.42
N PHE A 299 9.54 0.70 -53.43
CA PHE A 299 9.41 -0.76 -53.50
C PHE A 299 7.94 -1.20 -53.55
N ALA A 300 7.06 -0.61 -52.74
CA ALA A 300 5.64 -0.94 -52.76
C ALA A 300 4.98 -0.63 -54.12
N GLN A 301 5.36 0.48 -54.77
CA GLN A 301 4.90 0.81 -56.12
C GLN A 301 5.39 -0.21 -57.15
N LEU A 302 6.66 -0.63 -57.04
CA LEU A 302 7.24 -1.65 -57.90
C LEU A 302 6.50 -3.00 -57.75
N ASP A 303 6.30 -3.44 -56.50
CA ASP A 303 5.61 -4.68 -56.18
C ASP A 303 4.16 -4.68 -56.69
N ALA A 304 3.44 -3.55 -56.56
CA ALA A 304 2.07 -3.43 -57.06
C ALA A 304 1.97 -3.58 -58.58
N VAL A 305 2.99 -3.13 -59.32
CA VAL A 305 3.05 -3.28 -60.79
C VAL A 305 3.32 -4.74 -61.19
N PHE A 306 4.20 -5.44 -60.48
CA PHE A 306 4.60 -6.81 -60.83
C PHE A 306 3.69 -7.92 -60.28
N ALA A 307 3.10 -7.73 -59.09
CA ALA A 307 2.24 -8.72 -58.45
C ALA A 307 0.76 -8.60 -58.86
N GLY A 308 0.39 -7.59 -59.67
CA GLY A 308 -0.99 -7.38 -60.09
C GLY A 308 -1.92 -6.96 -58.95
N ALA A 309 -3.17 -7.42 -58.96
CA ALA A 309 -4.22 -6.97 -58.05
C ALA A 309 -3.99 -7.35 -56.56
N ASP A 310 -3.04 -8.23 -56.26
CA ASP A 310 -2.82 -8.72 -54.89
C ASP A 310 -2.11 -7.69 -53.98
N ASN A 311 -1.35 -6.76 -54.57
CA ASN A 311 -0.62 -5.72 -53.85
C ASN A 311 -1.12 -4.32 -54.26
N ALA A 312 -1.17 -3.39 -53.31
CA ALA A 312 -1.62 -2.03 -53.57
C ALA A 312 -0.92 -1.00 -52.67
N LEU A 313 -0.76 0.21 -53.17
CA LEU A 313 -0.35 1.38 -52.38
C LEU A 313 -1.50 2.37 -52.34
N LEU A 314 -2.06 2.58 -51.15
CA LEU A 314 -3.08 3.60 -50.90
C LEU A 314 -2.40 4.75 -50.14
N ALA A 315 -2.46 5.97 -50.65
CA ALA A 315 -1.79 7.11 -50.02
C ALA A 315 -2.65 8.37 -50.06
N GLY A 316 -2.38 9.28 -49.13
CA GLY A 316 -2.93 10.62 -49.08
C GLY A 316 -1.93 11.58 -48.43
N ASP A 317 -2.39 12.75 -48.01
CA ASP A 317 -1.53 13.79 -47.45
C ASP A 317 -0.89 13.35 -46.12
N GLY A 318 0.38 12.91 -46.19
CA GLY A 318 1.18 12.55 -45.03
C GLY A 318 0.91 11.14 -44.46
N TRP A 319 0.13 10.29 -45.13
CA TRP A 319 -0.12 8.90 -44.69
C TRP A 319 -0.15 7.92 -45.88
N ARG A 320 0.14 6.64 -45.60
CA ARG A 320 0.09 5.57 -46.60
C ARG A 320 -0.21 4.21 -45.99
N ILE A 321 -0.86 3.36 -46.77
CA ILE A 321 -1.14 1.97 -46.48
C ILE A 321 -0.49 1.15 -47.60
N ILE A 322 0.51 0.35 -47.23
CA ILE A 322 1.19 -0.60 -48.11
C ILE A 322 0.50 -1.94 -47.92
N GLN A 323 -0.34 -2.32 -48.89
CA GLN A 323 -1.02 -3.61 -48.90
C GLN A 323 -0.14 -4.63 -49.63
N GLN A 324 0.18 -5.73 -48.94
CA GLN A 324 0.94 -6.83 -49.52
C GLN A 324 0.31 -8.17 -49.16
N HIS A 325 0.16 -9.05 -50.15
CA HIS A 325 -0.36 -10.40 -49.94
C HIS A 325 0.71 -11.33 -49.35
N THR A 326 1.13 -11.05 -48.12
CA THR A 326 2.07 -11.86 -47.34
C THR A 326 1.81 -11.70 -45.86
N SER A 327 1.92 -12.78 -45.09
CA SER A 327 1.81 -12.72 -43.63
C SER A 327 3.13 -12.37 -42.94
N ALA A 328 4.23 -12.19 -43.68
CA ALA A 328 5.53 -11.89 -43.08
C ALA A 328 5.45 -10.67 -42.15
N ILE A 329 6.24 -10.65 -41.08
CA ILE A 329 6.36 -9.47 -40.19
C ILE A 329 7.60 -8.70 -40.62
N THR A 330 7.45 -7.39 -40.82
CA THR A 330 8.56 -6.46 -41.08
C THR A 330 8.25 -5.15 -40.38
N PRO A 331 9.25 -4.47 -39.79
CA PRO A 331 9.05 -3.14 -39.24
C PRO A 331 8.53 -2.15 -40.30
N SER A 332 7.63 -1.27 -39.90
CA SER A 332 7.22 -0.13 -40.71
C SER A 332 8.29 0.97 -40.65
N PRO A 333 8.49 1.78 -41.71
CA PRO A 333 9.28 3.01 -41.62
C PRO A 333 8.59 4.12 -40.79
N LEU A 334 7.46 3.80 -40.13
CA LEU A 334 6.68 4.68 -39.24
C LEU A 334 6.09 5.89 -39.96
N PHE A 335 5.76 6.96 -39.23
CA PHE A 335 5.25 8.25 -39.70
C PHE A 335 3.85 8.22 -40.34
N ARG A 336 2.99 7.26 -39.96
CA ARG A 336 1.72 6.90 -40.65
C ARG A 336 1.93 6.05 -41.92
N THR A 337 2.92 5.16 -41.91
CA THR A 337 3.07 4.05 -42.87
C THR A 337 2.49 2.78 -42.26
N VAL A 338 1.34 2.33 -42.74
CA VAL A 338 0.70 1.11 -42.24
C VAL A 338 0.94 -0.03 -43.23
N LEU A 339 1.35 -1.19 -42.73
CA LEU A 339 1.46 -2.41 -43.54
C LEU A 339 0.16 -3.21 -43.40
N LEU A 340 -0.58 -3.44 -44.48
CA LEU A 340 -1.83 -4.21 -44.48
C LEU A 340 -1.60 -5.60 -45.06
N ARG A 341 -1.88 -6.65 -44.28
CA ARG A 341 -1.45 -8.03 -44.57
C ARG A 341 -2.52 -9.08 -44.20
N PRO A 342 -2.64 -10.19 -44.95
CA PRO A 342 -3.47 -11.32 -44.54
C PRO A 342 -2.80 -12.11 -43.40
N LEU A 343 -3.57 -12.49 -42.38
CA LEU A 343 -3.16 -13.44 -41.35
C LEU A 343 -4.39 -14.19 -40.79
N PRO A 344 -4.83 -15.26 -41.47
CA PRO A 344 -5.84 -16.15 -40.94
C PRO A 344 -5.47 -16.75 -39.59
N GLN A 345 -6.47 -16.98 -38.75
CA GLN A 345 -6.30 -17.48 -37.38
C GLN A 345 -5.41 -18.73 -37.28
N ASN A 346 -5.53 -19.68 -38.22
CA ASN A 346 -4.74 -20.92 -38.20
C ASN A 346 -3.22 -20.71 -38.48
N LYS A 347 -2.82 -19.54 -38.98
CA LYS A 347 -1.41 -19.18 -39.23
C LYS A 347 -0.79 -18.30 -38.14
N VAL A 348 -1.58 -17.80 -37.19
CA VAL A 348 -1.14 -16.85 -36.14
C VAL A 348 0.12 -17.35 -35.41
N MET A 349 0.11 -18.60 -34.94
CA MET A 349 1.25 -19.15 -34.20
C MET A 349 2.51 -19.24 -35.05
N GLN A 350 2.39 -19.74 -36.28
CA GLN A 350 3.53 -19.90 -37.19
C GLN A 350 4.17 -18.55 -37.53
N THR A 351 3.35 -17.52 -37.73
CA THR A 351 3.79 -16.20 -38.16
C THR A 351 4.34 -15.35 -37.01
N LEU A 352 3.62 -15.28 -35.89
CA LEU A 352 3.93 -14.37 -34.79
C LEU A 352 5.00 -14.91 -33.83
N ARG A 353 5.04 -16.23 -33.57
CA ARG A 353 5.93 -16.83 -32.56
C ARG A 353 7.43 -16.57 -32.77
N PRO A 354 7.96 -16.56 -34.01
CA PRO A 354 9.36 -16.17 -34.25
C PRO A 354 9.71 -14.77 -33.73
N TRP A 355 8.72 -13.87 -33.66
CA TRP A 355 8.86 -12.46 -33.27
C TRP A 355 8.51 -12.18 -31.81
N ARG A 356 8.24 -13.19 -30.98
CA ARG A 356 7.78 -13.06 -29.58
C ARG A 356 8.58 -12.09 -28.70
N THR A 357 9.85 -11.80 -29.01
CA THR A 357 10.70 -10.86 -28.26
C THR A 357 10.45 -9.39 -28.65
N HIS A 358 9.87 -9.18 -29.82
CA HIS A 358 9.60 -7.87 -30.43
C HIS A 358 8.11 -7.51 -30.40
N LEU A 359 7.20 -8.48 -30.30
CA LEU A 359 5.76 -8.20 -30.25
C LEU A 359 5.39 -7.50 -28.94
N GLN A 360 4.55 -6.46 -29.03
CA GLN A 360 4.07 -5.73 -27.85
C GLN A 360 2.53 -5.68 -27.82
N THR A 361 1.93 -4.66 -28.43
CA THR A 361 0.49 -4.40 -28.33
C THR A 361 -0.25 -4.90 -29.56
N CYS A 362 -1.35 -5.64 -29.36
CA CYS A 362 -2.31 -5.99 -30.39
C CYS A 362 -3.64 -5.24 -30.17
N GLY A 363 -3.99 -4.36 -31.11
CA GLY A 363 -5.33 -3.80 -31.23
C GLY A 363 -6.29 -4.83 -31.83
N LEU A 364 -7.31 -5.27 -31.10
CA LEU A 364 -8.14 -6.41 -31.48
C LEU A 364 -9.57 -6.01 -31.85
N VAL A 365 -9.99 -6.34 -33.07
CA VAL A 365 -11.37 -6.16 -33.56
C VAL A 365 -11.95 -7.51 -33.97
N VAL A 366 -12.78 -8.08 -33.09
CA VAL A 366 -13.38 -9.41 -33.23
C VAL A 366 -14.76 -9.48 -32.61
N ALA A 367 -15.55 -10.48 -33.02
CA ALA A 367 -16.83 -10.79 -32.39
C ALA A 367 -16.62 -11.28 -30.94
N ASP A 368 -17.59 -11.01 -30.05
CA ASP A 368 -17.45 -11.33 -28.62
C ASP A 368 -17.23 -12.82 -28.35
N ARG A 369 -17.86 -13.70 -29.16
CA ARG A 369 -17.66 -15.16 -29.07
C ARG A 369 -16.22 -15.61 -29.36
N ASP A 370 -15.48 -14.84 -30.18
CA ASP A 370 -14.14 -15.19 -30.67
C ASP A 370 -13.03 -14.47 -29.87
N ARG A 371 -13.40 -13.46 -29.06
CA ARG A 371 -12.48 -12.61 -28.29
C ARG A 371 -11.60 -13.39 -27.34
N ILE A 372 -12.18 -14.28 -26.54
CA ILE A 372 -11.43 -15.10 -25.55
C ILE A 372 -10.43 -16.05 -26.24
N PRO A 373 -10.86 -16.97 -27.14
CA PRO A 373 -9.94 -17.94 -27.74
C PRO A 373 -8.84 -17.27 -28.56
N LEU A 374 -9.15 -16.19 -29.29
CA LEU A 374 -8.13 -15.48 -30.05
C LEU A 374 -7.16 -14.71 -29.16
N SER A 375 -7.63 -14.09 -28.07
CA SER A 375 -6.73 -13.43 -27.12
C SER A 375 -5.72 -14.43 -26.54
N GLN A 376 -6.18 -15.63 -26.16
CA GLN A 376 -5.28 -16.70 -25.68
C GLN A 376 -4.27 -17.13 -26.75
N LEU A 377 -4.70 -17.25 -28.01
CA LEU A 377 -3.82 -17.60 -29.13
C LEU A 377 -2.73 -16.53 -29.36
N LEU A 378 -3.09 -15.25 -29.35
CA LEU A 378 -2.16 -14.13 -29.52
C LEU A 378 -1.16 -14.03 -28.35
N LEU A 379 -1.62 -14.20 -27.10
CA LEU A 379 -0.75 -14.26 -25.93
C LEU A 379 0.23 -15.45 -26.03
N ALA A 380 -0.25 -16.64 -26.41
CA ALA A 380 0.59 -17.82 -26.62
C ALA A 380 1.62 -17.61 -27.75
N ALA A 381 1.27 -16.82 -28.76
CA ALA A 381 2.18 -16.45 -29.84
C ALA A 381 3.28 -15.46 -29.37
N GLY A 382 3.11 -14.81 -28.23
CA GLY A 382 4.10 -13.89 -27.63
C GLY A 382 3.72 -12.42 -27.70
N VAL A 383 2.45 -12.08 -27.95
CA VAL A 383 1.94 -10.72 -27.78
C VAL A 383 1.88 -10.39 -26.28
N ASN A 384 2.43 -9.25 -25.86
CA ASN A 384 2.48 -8.86 -24.45
C ASN A 384 1.18 -8.22 -23.95
N ARG A 385 0.46 -7.53 -24.85
CA ARG A 385 -0.71 -6.74 -24.50
C ARG A 385 -1.77 -6.80 -25.59
N ILE A 386 -3.04 -6.96 -25.19
CA ILE A 386 -4.19 -6.96 -26.10
C ILE A 386 -5.18 -5.93 -25.62
N THR A 387 -5.66 -5.09 -26.54
CA THR A 387 -6.53 -3.94 -26.22
C THR A 387 -7.49 -3.68 -27.39
N PRO A 388 -8.64 -3.02 -27.17
CA PRO A 388 -9.41 -2.46 -28.28
C PRO A 388 -8.59 -1.44 -29.08
N VAL A 389 -8.89 -1.33 -30.38
CA VAL A 389 -8.43 -0.18 -31.19
C VAL A 389 -9.01 1.13 -30.63
N GLY A 390 -8.29 2.22 -30.80
CA GLY A 390 -8.50 3.53 -30.17
C GLY A 390 -7.99 3.63 -28.74
N LYS A 391 -7.51 2.52 -28.16
CA LYS A 391 -6.95 2.43 -26.80
C LYS A 391 -5.57 1.78 -26.80
N MET A 392 -4.88 1.76 -27.95
CA MET A 392 -3.55 1.15 -28.04
C MET A 392 -2.52 1.92 -27.22
N HIS A 393 -2.69 3.24 -27.07
CA HIS A 393 -1.83 4.11 -26.27
C HIS A 393 -2.27 4.28 -24.81
N ASP A 394 -3.50 3.90 -24.51
CA ASP A 394 -3.99 3.94 -23.12
C ASP A 394 -3.21 2.92 -22.29
N GLY A 395 -3.08 3.20 -21.00
CA GLY A 395 -2.53 2.27 -20.01
C GLY A 395 -3.16 2.50 -18.65
N TYR A 396 -2.89 1.62 -17.70
CA TYR A 396 -3.26 1.79 -16.30
C TYR A 396 -2.00 1.87 -15.42
N HIS A 397 -2.15 2.44 -14.21
CA HIS A 397 -1.03 2.55 -13.28
C HIS A 397 -0.54 1.16 -12.85
N GLY A 398 0.74 0.88 -13.10
CA GLY A 398 1.33 -0.44 -12.84
C GLY A 398 1.18 -1.44 -13.99
N GLU A 399 0.67 -1.04 -15.16
CA GLU A 399 0.62 -1.94 -16.32
C GLU A 399 2.01 -2.50 -16.67
N PRO A 400 2.17 -3.82 -16.90
CA PRO A 400 3.43 -4.38 -17.35
C PRO A 400 3.92 -3.71 -18.63
N HIS A 401 5.17 -3.27 -18.65
CA HIS A 401 5.82 -2.73 -19.84
C HIS A 401 6.60 -3.85 -20.53
N ASP A 402 6.31 -4.09 -21.81
CA ASP A 402 6.96 -5.16 -22.60
C ASP A 402 6.88 -6.57 -21.96
N GLY A 403 5.78 -6.84 -21.23
CA GLY A 403 5.54 -8.12 -20.58
C GLY A 403 6.25 -8.29 -19.23
N VAL A 404 6.86 -7.24 -18.69
CA VAL A 404 7.53 -7.26 -17.39
C VAL A 404 7.14 -6.07 -16.51
N TYR A 405 7.30 -6.24 -15.20
CA TYR A 405 7.22 -5.14 -14.24
C TYR A 405 8.58 -4.44 -14.13
N ALA A 406 8.65 -3.16 -14.49
CA ALA A 406 9.89 -2.39 -14.55
C ALA A 406 10.62 -2.33 -13.18
N LEU A 407 9.89 -2.08 -12.09
CA LEU A 407 10.44 -2.02 -10.73
C LEU A 407 11.01 -3.37 -10.29
N SER A 408 10.41 -4.49 -10.73
CA SER A 408 10.93 -5.83 -10.44
C SER A 408 12.27 -6.11 -11.11
N GLN A 409 12.52 -5.49 -12.27
CA GLN A 409 13.81 -5.58 -12.97
C GLN A 409 14.87 -4.74 -12.25
N LEU A 410 14.46 -3.63 -11.64
CA LEU A 410 15.30 -2.67 -10.91
C LEU A 410 15.52 -3.04 -9.44
N ALA A 411 15.03 -4.19 -8.99
CA ALA A 411 15.16 -4.68 -7.62
C ALA A 411 15.54 -6.17 -7.60
N ARG A 412 15.84 -6.68 -6.41
CA ARG A 412 16.08 -8.11 -6.18
C ARG A 412 15.34 -8.59 -4.94
N ARG A 413 14.85 -9.84 -5.00
CA ARG A 413 14.36 -10.53 -3.81
C ARG A 413 15.53 -11.00 -2.97
N VAL A 414 15.40 -10.86 -1.66
CA VAL A 414 16.34 -11.36 -0.66
C VAL A 414 15.61 -12.26 0.32
N THR A 415 16.32 -13.22 0.88
CA THR A 415 15.82 -14.12 1.91
C THR A 415 16.77 -14.14 3.11
N VAL A 416 16.19 -14.33 4.30
CA VAL A 416 16.91 -14.59 5.54
C VAL A 416 16.24 -15.77 6.21
N THR A 417 17.00 -16.79 6.61
CA THR A 417 16.50 -17.92 7.41
C THR A 417 17.22 -17.90 8.75
N LEU A 418 16.44 -18.00 9.84
CA LEU A 418 16.97 -18.11 11.20
C LEU A 418 16.75 -19.52 11.72
N ASP A 419 17.53 -19.94 12.71
CA ASP A 419 17.23 -21.15 13.48
C ASP A 419 15.90 -20.98 14.24
N ALA A 420 15.20 -22.09 14.49
CA ALA A 420 13.83 -22.06 15.02
C ALA A 420 13.70 -21.41 16.40
N ASP A 421 14.77 -21.41 17.19
CA ASP A 421 14.85 -20.82 18.54
C ASP A 421 15.36 -19.37 18.54
N VAL A 422 15.83 -18.85 17.41
CA VAL A 422 16.29 -17.46 17.27
C VAL A 422 15.12 -16.58 16.82
N LEU A 423 14.73 -15.64 17.68
CA LEU A 423 13.59 -14.73 17.43
C LEU A 423 12.29 -15.47 17.00
N PRO A 424 11.85 -16.48 17.76
CA PRO A 424 10.83 -17.42 17.33
C PRO A 424 9.47 -16.77 17.05
N GLN A 425 9.13 -15.68 17.76
CA GLN A 425 7.88 -14.94 17.55
C GLN A 425 8.05 -13.60 16.80
N GLN A 426 9.21 -13.37 16.18
CA GLN A 426 9.45 -12.15 15.41
C GLN A 426 8.91 -12.29 13.98
N ALA A 427 7.99 -11.41 13.58
CA ALA A 427 7.36 -11.45 12.26
C ALA A 427 8.14 -10.71 11.16
N THR A 428 9.00 -9.76 11.54
CA THR A 428 9.80 -8.94 10.61
C THR A 428 11.19 -8.65 11.18
N LEU A 429 12.19 -8.52 10.31
CA LEU A 429 13.56 -8.10 10.66
C LEU A 429 13.81 -6.61 10.41
N ASP A 430 12.74 -5.83 10.27
CA ASP A 430 12.87 -4.40 10.00
C ASP A 430 13.36 -3.62 11.23
N PRO A 431 14.20 -2.59 11.02
CA PRO A 431 14.50 -1.63 12.07
C PRO A 431 13.29 -0.73 12.33
N ASN A 432 13.27 -0.09 13.51
CA ASN A 432 12.27 0.94 13.77
C ASN A 432 12.37 2.07 12.72
N PRO A 433 11.25 2.55 12.17
CA PRO A 433 11.25 3.71 11.31
C PRO A 433 11.69 4.98 12.09
N PRO A 434 12.23 5.99 11.39
CA PRO A 434 12.54 7.27 11.98
C PRO A 434 11.22 7.94 12.40
N PRO A 435 11.31 8.91 13.33
CA PRO A 435 10.16 9.71 13.73
C PRO A 435 9.49 10.37 12.51
N PRO A 436 8.15 10.46 12.47
CA PRO A 436 7.47 11.25 11.47
C PRO A 436 7.88 12.73 11.61
N MET A 437 7.92 13.46 10.49
CA MET A 437 8.15 14.90 10.49
C MET A 437 6.93 15.64 11.05
N LEU A 438 6.85 15.74 12.37
CA LEU A 438 5.87 16.54 13.09
C LEU A 438 6.46 17.94 13.31
N THR A 439 5.68 18.99 13.04
CA THR A 439 6.09 20.34 13.45
C THR A 439 5.60 20.60 14.87
N ALA A 440 6.43 21.22 15.71
CA ALA A 440 6.06 21.55 17.10
C ALA A 440 4.80 22.46 17.23
N GLN A 441 4.34 23.01 16.11
CA GLN A 441 3.16 23.86 16.00
C GLN A 441 1.87 23.09 15.66
N GLN A 442 1.96 21.79 15.32
CA GLN A 442 0.77 20.99 15.02
C GLN A 442 -0.09 20.80 16.27
N PRO A 443 -1.40 21.16 16.23
CA PRO A 443 -2.28 21.05 17.38
C PRO A 443 -2.51 19.57 17.75
N ILE A 444 -2.71 19.32 19.04
CA ILE A 444 -3.18 18.01 19.51
C ILE A 444 -4.59 17.79 18.97
N MET A 445 -4.80 16.63 18.34
CA MET A 445 -6.11 16.24 17.84
C MET A 445 -6.90 15.63 18.99
N ASP A 446 -7.84 16.38 19.54
CA ASP A 446 -8.81 15.82 20.47
C ASP A 446 -9.92 15.05 19.72
N LYS A 447 -10.85 14.48 20.50
CA LYS A 447 -11.97 13.72 19.94
C LYS A 447 -12.92 14.55 19.07
N THR A 448 -12.96 15.87 19.26
CA THR A 448 -13.80 16.80 18.47
C THR A 448 -13.13 17.12 17.14
N ALA A 449 -11.83 17.41 17.16
CA ALA A 449 -11.01 17.66 15.99
C ALA A 449 -10.98 16.43 15.06
N PHE A 450 -10.86 15.22 15.61
CA PHE A 450 -10.96 13.99 14.81
C PHE A 450 -12.29 13.87 14.07
N LEU A 451 -13.41 14.21 14.72
CA LEU A 451 -14.75 14.18 14.12
C LEU A 451 -14.95 15.23 13.02
N GLN A 452 -14.36 16.40 13.20
CA GLN A 452 -14.39 17.46 12.20
C GLN A 452 -13.44 17.18 11.04
N HIS A 453 -12.47 16.28 11.24
CA HIS A 453 -11.53 15.89 10.20
C HIS A 453 -12.24 15.04 9.14
N ALA A 454 -12.35 15.59 7.93
CA ALA A 454 -13.03 14.93 6.83
C ALA A 454 -12.38 13.59 6.48
N MET A 455 -13.21 12.56 6.35
CA MET A 455 -12.81 11.32 5.69
C MET A 455 -12.53 11.61 4.21
N ARG A 456 -11.48 10.99 3.68
CA ARG A 456 -11.16 11.12 2.27
C ARG A 456 -12.18 10.35 1.41
N PRO A 457 -12.44 10.79 0.17
CA PRO A 457 -13.29 10.03 -0.76
C PRO A 457 -12.81 8.60 -1.04
N SER A 458 -11.53 8.31 -0.80
CA SER A 458 -10.95 6.97 -0.92
C SER A 458 -11.27 6.04 0.25
N ALA A 459 -11.88 6.52 1.34
CA ALA A 459 -12.36 5.66 2.41
C ALA A 459 -13.53 4.78 1.91
N GLN A 460 -13.40 3.47 2.06
CA GLN A 460 -14.31 2.47 1.51
C GLN A 460 -14.83 1.49 2.57
N LEU A 461 -14.10 1.36 3.68
CA LEU A 461 -14.46 0.49 4.80
C LEU A 461 -14.70 1.35 6.03
N PHE A 462 -15.79 1.08 6.77
CA PHE A 462 -16.21 1.93 7.87
C PHE A 462 -16.55 1.11 9.10
N PHE A 463 -16.00 1.51 10.24
CA PHE A 463 -16.30 0.93 11.54
C PHE A 463 -16.80 1.98 12.50
N ARG A 464 -17.56 1.52 13.50
CA ARG A 464 -18.10 2.34 14.57
C ARG A 464 -17.30 2.13 15.85
N SER A 465 -16.91 3.22 16.51
CA SER A 465 -16.30 3.13 17.83
C SER A 465 -17.34 2.80 18.91
N GLY A 466 -16.93 2.02 19.92
CA GLY A 466 -17.69 1.83 21.15
C GLY A 466 -17.85 3.19 21.82
N GLY A 467 -19.08 3.70 21.84
CA GLY A 467 -19.38 5.08 22.17
C GLY A 467 -19.08 5.44 23.62
N SER A 468 -17.83 5.84 23.93
CA SER A 468 -17.46 6.42 25.22
C SER A 468 -18.01 7.85 25.45
N SER A 469 -18.83 8.35 24.52
CA SER A 469 -19.42 9.69 24.53
C SER A 469 -20.90 9.69 24.13
N GLY A 470 -21.59 8.54 24.19
CA GLY A 470 -23.02 8.38 23.86
C GLY A 470 -23.40 8.46 22.38
N VAL A 471 -22.67 9.22 21.56
CA VAL A 471 -22.86 9.24 20.10
C VAL A 471 -21.86 8.29 19.43
N PRO A 472 -22.33 7.22 18.78
CA PRO A 472 -21.47 6.33 18.02
C PRO A 472 -20.83 7.00 16.80
N LYS A 473 -19.54 6.73 16.58
CA LYS A 473 -18.71 7.49 15.63
C LYS A 473 -18.19 6.59 14.53
N LEU A 474 -18.24 7.08 13.30
CA LEU A 474 -17.76 6.37 12.12
C LEU A 474 -16.28 6.71 11.87
N ALA A 475 -15.44 5.70 11.69
CA ALA A 475 -14.06 5.83 11.25
C ALA A 475 -13.90 5.19 9.87
N GLY A 476 -13.32 5.94 8.91
CA GLY A 476 -13.16 5.51 7.52
C GLY A 476 -11.75 4.98 7.21
N PHE A 477 -11.68 3.86 6.51
CA PHE A 477 -10.46 3.16 6.13
C PHE A 477 -10.44 2.96 4.61
N THR A 478 -9.26 3.06 4.00
CA THR A 478 -9.06 2.44 2.67
C THR A 478 -8.84 0.95 2.88
N TYR A 479 -9.15 0.09 1.91
CA TYR A 479 -8.84 -1.35 2.07
C TYR A 479 -7.34 -1.59 2.28
N ARG A 480 -6.51 -0.71 1.73
CA ARG A 480 -5.07 -0.75 1.86
C ARG A 480 -4.60 -0.41 3.27
N ASP A 481 -5.04 0.71 3.85
CA ASP A 481 -4.63 1.07 5.21
C ASP A 481 -5.18 0.08 6.25
N TYR A 482 -6.36 -0.48 6.02
CA TYR A 482 -6.91 -1.54 6.84
C TYR A 482 -6.04 -2.79 6.79
N ARG A 483 -5.63 -3.23 5.59
CA ARG A 483 -4.75 -4.39 5.42
C ARG A 483 -3.41 -4.20 6.11
N ARG A 484 -2.76 -3.03 5.99
CA ARG A 484 -1.50 -2.72 6.68
C ARG A 484 -1.68 -2.80 8.20
N GLN A 485 -2.79 -2.29 8.74
CA GLN A 485 -3.09 -2.38 10.17
C GLN A 485 -3.35 -3.82 10.62
N MET A 486 -4.10 -4.61 9.85
CA MET A 486 -4.34 -6.03 10.18
C MET A 486 -3.06 -6.86 10.08
N GLN A 487 -2.15 -6.52 9.17
CA GLN A 487 -0.84 -7.16 9.05
C GLN A 487 0.08 -6.87 10.26
N ALA A 488 0.04 -5.64 10.80
CA ALA A 488 0.70 -5.29 12.05
C ALA A 488 0.05 -6.01 13.26
N ALA A 489 -1.27 -6.09 13.29
CA ALA A 489 -2.02 -6.80 14.34
C ALA A 489 -1.77 -8.32 14.30
N ALA A 490 -1.67 -8.93 13.12
CA ALA A 490 -1.29 -10.33 12.94
C ALA A 490 0.12 -10.60 13.51
N ALA A 491 1.10 -9.75 13.15
CA ALA A 491 2.44 -9.80 13.74
C ALA A 491 2.40 -9.66 15.28
N GLY A 492 1.55 -8.78 15.79
CA GLY A 492 1.34 -8.61 17.23
C GLY A 492 0.73 -9.84 17.91
N MET A 493 -0.24 -10.51 17.30
CA MET A 493 -0.84 -11.75 17.82
C MET A 493 0.16 -12.90 17.83
N PHE A 494 0.99 -13.01 16.79
CA PHE A 494 2.10 -13.95 16.75
C PHE A 494 3.13 -13.68 17.86
N ALA A 495 3.55 -12.42 18.02
CA ALA A 495 4.42 -11.98 19.11
C ALA A 495 3.83 -12.28 20.50
N ALA A 496 2.51 -12.16 20.64
CA ALA A 496 1.76 -12.48 21.84
C ALA A 496 1.64 -14.00 22.12
N GLY A 497 2.21 -14.87 21.27
CA GLY A 497 2.29 -16.32 21.49
C GLY A 497 1.16 -17.13 20.85
N LEU A 498 0.39 -16.54 19.94
CA LEU A 498 -0.46 -17.31 19.02
C LEU A 498 0.43 -18.11 18.08
N ASP A 499 0.19 -19.41 17.99
CA ASP A 499 1.01 -20.34 17.20
C ASP A 499 0.19 -20.89 16.02
N PRO A 500 0.43 -20.42 14.79
CA PRO A 500 -0.33 -20.85 13.62
C PRO A 500 -0.13 -22.31 13.22
N ALA A 501 0.90 -22.99 13.73
CA ALA A 501 1.13 -24.40 13.45
C ALA A 501 0.32 -25.33 14.37
N HIS A 502 0.03 -24.90 15.60
CA HIS A 502 -0.54 -25.77 16.65
C HIS A 502 -1.86 -25.28 17.23
N ASP A 503 -2.17 -23.98 17.17
CA ASP A 503 -3.38 -23.45 17.77
C ASP A 503 -4.60 -23.68 16.88
N LYS A 504 -5.71 -24.11 17.51
CA LYS A 504 -7.04 -24.10 16.93
C LYS A 504 -7.86 -23.05 17.66
N VAL A 505 -8.14 -21.96 16.96
CA VAL A 505 -8.67 -20.72 17.54
C VAL A 505 -10.18 -20.66 17.41
N LEU A 506 -10.88 -20.31 18.49
CA LEU A 506 -12.27 -19.88 18.43
C LEU A 506 -12.32 -18.35 18.62
N ASN A 507 -12.80 -17.65 17.59
CA ASN A 507 -12.91 -16.19 17.63
C ASN A 507 -14.32 -15.80 18.12
N LEU A 508 -14.39 -15.31 19.35
CA LEU A 508 -15.59 -14.89 20.07
C LEU A 508 -15.71 -13.35 20.15
N MET A 509 -15.01 -12.61 19.29
CA MET A 509 -15.20 -11.17 19.15
C MET A 509 -16.56 -10.85 18.52
N TYR A 510 -17.10 -9.66 18.75
CA TYR A 510 -18.43 -9.28 18.26
C TYR A 510 -18.41 -8.65 16.86
N ALA A 511 -19.48 -8.88 16.09
CA ALA A 511 -19.75 -8.30 14.77
C ALA A 511 -21.11 -7.59 14.73
N GLY A 512 -21.40 -6.94 13.60
CA GLY A 512 -22.67 -6.24 13.37
C GLY A 512 -22.68 -4.82 13.96
N ASN A 513 -23.73 -4.05 13.66
CA ASN A 513 -23.86 -2.65 14.10
C ASN A 513 -22.63 -1.78 13.82
N LEU A 514 -21.86 -2.11 12.77
CA LEU A 514 -20.57 -1.51 12.39
C LEU A 514 -19.42 -1.73 13.39
N TYR A 515 -19.56 -2.60 14.38
CA TYR A 515 -18.43 -3.01 15.24
C TYR A 515 -17.48 -3.93 14.46
N GLY A 516 -16.21 -3.54 14.42
CA GLY A 516 -15.18 -4.24 13.63
C GLY A 516 -14.50 -5.40 14.34
N GLY A 517 -14.85 -5.73 15.58
CA GLY A 517 -14.10 -6.70 16.41
C GLY A 517 -13.90 -8.05 15.72
N LEU A 518 -14.98 -8.76 15.40
CA LEU A 518 -14.91 -10.05 14.74
C LEU A 518 -14.23 -9.97 13.38
N LEU A 519 -14.54 -8.97 12.57
CA LEU A 519 -14.04 -8.83 11.19
C LEU A 519 -12.53 -8.52 11.15
N SER A 520 -12.04 -7.69 12.08
CA SER A 520 -10.62 -7.40 12.24
C SER A 520 -9.85 -8.62 12.73
N PHE A 521 -10.39 -9.33 13.73
CA PHE A 521 -9.77 -10.57 14.17
C PHE A 521 -9.87 -11.68 13.12
N PHE A 522 -10.93 -11.72 12.31
CA PHE A 522 -11.02 -12.62 11.16
C PHE A 522 -9.87 -12.35 10.18
N THR A 523 -9.73 -11.08 9.75
CA THR A 523 -8.74 -10.68 8.74
C THR A 523 -7.30 -10.95 9.22
N LEU A 524 -6.98 -10.63 10.47
CA LEU A 524 -5.62 -10.89 10.98
C LEU A 524 -5.34 -12.39 11.21
N LEU A 525 -6.36 -13.20 11.55
CA LEU A 525 -6.20 -14.65 11.71
C LEU A 525 -6.05 -15.33 10.35
N GLU A 526 -6.75 -14.84 9.33
CA GLU A 526 -6.57 -15.24 7.92
C GLU A 526 -5.12 -14.96 7.48
N MET A 527 -4.58 -13.78 7.78
CA MET A 527 -3.18 -13.43 7.48
C MET A 527 -2.15 -14.31 8.19
N LEU A 528 -2.50 -14.88 9.35
CA LEU A 528 -1.64 -15.82 10.07
C LEU A 528 -1.74 -17.25 9.53
N GLU A 529 -2.76 -17.54 8.72
CA GLU A 529 -3.11 -18.90 8.25
C GLU A 529 -3.24 -19.91 9.41
N VAL A 530 -3.76 -19.44 10.55
CA VAL A 530 -4.06 -20.28 11.71
C VAL A 530 -5.42 -20.96 11.52
N THR A 531 -5.57 -22.18 12.05
CA THR A 531 -6.88 -22.84 12.06
C THR A 531 -7.80 -22.04 12.99
N HIS A 532 -8.81 -21.36 12.45
CA HIS A 532 -9.75 -20.58 13.24
C HIS A 532 -11.21 -20.83 12.89
N LEU A 533 -12.06 -20.71 13.90
CA LEU A 533 -13.51 -20.86 13.85
C LEU A 533 -14.14 -19.50 14.21
N PRO A 534 -14.76 -18.79 13.24
CA PRO A 534 -15.33 -17.46 13.47
C PRO A 534 -16.73 -17.54 14.10
N MET A 535 -16.80 -17.98 15.36
CA MET A 535 -18.06 -18.22 16.08
C MET A 535 -18.81 -16.93 16.43
N GLY A 536 -18.10 -15.87 16.81
CA GLY A 536 -18.69 -14.67 17.39
C GLY A 536 -19.10 -14.85 18.85
N GLY A 537 -19.22 -13.74 19.58
CA GLY A 537 -19.79 -13.76 20.93
C GLY A 537 -21.31 -13.98 20.91
N PRO A 538 -21.90 -14.57 21.97
CA PRO A 538 -23.33 -14.90 21.99
C PRO A 538 -24.21 -13.65 22.04
N HIS A 539 -25.41 -13.74 21.43
CA HIS A 539 -26.39 -12.64 21.38
C HIS A 539 -27.51 -12.77 22.41
N ASP A 540 -27.74 -13.96 22.93
CA ASP A 540 -28.86 -14.36 23.79
C ASP A 540 -28.40 -14.98 25.11
N ASP A 541 -27.14 -14.73 25.50
CA ASP A 541 -26.55 -15.21 26.75
C ASP A 541 -26.48 -16.76 26.88
N ASP A 542 -26.74 -17.49 25.78
CA ASP A 542 -26.55 -18.94 25.69
C ASP A 542 -25.11 -19.26 25.24
N TYR A 543 -24.37 -19.94 26.11
CA TYR A 543 -22.98 -20.34 25.88
C TYR A 543 -22.84 -21.83 25.54
N HIS A 544 -23.94 -22.58 25.55
CA HIS A 544 -23.90 -24.04 25.46
C HIS A 544 -23.41 -24.54 24.10
N GLU A 545 -23.87 -23.92 23.00
CA GLU A 545 -23.39 -24.23 21.65
C GLU A 545 -21.90 -23.92 21.50
N ILE A 546 -21.44 -22.82 22.09
CA ILE A 546 -20.02 -22.42 22.09
C ILE A 546 -19.19 -23.49 22.81
N ALA A 547 -19.58 -23.90 24.02
CA ALA A 547 -18.87 -24.92 24.79
C ALA A 547 -18.85 -26.27 24.06
N ARG A 548 -19.97 -26.73 23.50
CA ARG A 548 -20.01 -27.95 22.69
C ARG A 548 -19.12 -27.87 21.46
N THR A 549 -19.07 -26.71 20.80
CA THR A 549 -18.21 -26.49 19.63
C THR A 549 -16.74 -26.57 20.03
N ILE A 550 -16.35 -25.98 21.16
CA ILE A 550 -15.00 -26.07 21.72
C ILE A 550 -14.57 -27.53 21.85
N VAL A 551 -15.40 -28.37 22.48
CA VAL A 551 -15.10 -29.79 22.68
C VAL A 551 -15.07 -30.56 21.37
N ASN A 552 -16.13 -30.47 20.57
CA ASN A 552 -16.27 -31.24 19.33
C ASN A 552 -15.18 -30.92 18.30
N GLN A 553 -14.70 -29.68 18.31
CA GLN A 553 -13.67 -29.23 17.40
C GLN A 553 -12.26 -29.34 17.98
N GLY A 554 -12.08 -29.64 19.27
CA GLY A 554 -10.76 -29.66 19.87
C GLY A 554 -10.09 -28.28 19.88
N VAL A 555 -10.84 -27.23 20.24
CA VAL A 555 -10.32 -25.85 20.31
C VAL A 555 -9.29 -25.74 21.44
N THR A 556 -8.17 -25.08 21.17
CA THR A 556 -7.06 -24.89 22.13
C THR A 556 -6.85 -23.43 22.53
N THR A 557 -7.34 -22.47 21.72
CA THR A 557 -7.15 -21.05 21.95
C THR A 557 -8.47 -20.30 21.79
N LEU A 558 -8.79 -19.42 22.75
CA LEU A 558 -9.95 -18.53 22.67
C LEU A 558 -9.50 -17.09 22.47
N ILE A 559 -10.15 -16.39 21.55
CA ILE A 559 -10.01 -14.94 21.37
C ILE A 559 -11.34 -14.29 21.68
N GLY A 560 -11.36 -13.31 22.57
CA GLY A 560 -12.62 -12.66 22.94
C GLY A 560 -12.45 -11.55 23.97
N MET A 561 -13.59 -10.98 24.36
CA MET A 561 -13.67 -10.03 25.46
C MET A 561 -13.54 -10.79 26.80
N PRO A 562 -12.75 -10.29 27.77
CA PRO A 562 -12.64 -10.85 29.12
C PRO A 562 -13.98 -11.20 29.77
N SER A 563 -14.95 -10.29 29.73
CA SER A 563 -16.30 -10.50 30.26
C SER A 563 -17.03 -11.70 29.62
N THR A 564 -17.05 -11.77 28.29
CA THR A 564 -17.65 -12.88 27.53
C THR A 564 -16.98 -14.22 27.84
N LEU A 565 -15.64 -14.25 27.87
CA LEU A 565 -14.90 -15.48 28.18
C LEU A 565 -15.16 -15.92 29.61
N TYR A 566 -15.16 -14.99 30.58
CA TYR A 566 -15.46 -15.34 31.96
C TYR A 566 -16.87 -15.93 32.12
N GLN A 567 -17.88 -15.36 31.46
CA GLN A 567 -19.25 -15.90 31.46
C GLN A 567 -19.33 -17.31 30.83
N LEU A 568 -18.58 -17.56 29.75
CA LEU A 568 -18.47 -18.89 29.15
C LEU A 568 -17.94 -19.92 30.18
N PHE A 569 -16.85 -19.60 30.86
CA PHE A 569 -16.24 -20.50 31.85
C PHE A 569 -17.13 -20.74 33.07
N THR A 570 -17.87 -19.73 33.54
CA THR A 570 -18.76 -19.88 34.70
C THR A 570 -20.06 -20.59 34.37
N ARG A 571 -20.68 -20.32 33.21
CA ARG A 571 -21.95 -20.94 32.83
C ARG A 571 -21.80 -22.39 32.36
N GLU A 572 -20.69 -22.70 31.69
CA GLU A 572 -20.42 -24.03 31.13
C GLU A 572 -19.29 -24.77 31.89
N GLU A 573 -19.16 -24.52 33.19
CA GLU A 573 -18.04 -25.00 34.02
C GLU A 573 -17.81 -26.52 33.91
N ALA A 574 -18.87 -27.32 33.99
CA ALA A 574 -18.76 -28.78 33.95
C ALA A 574 -18.18 -29.28 32.61
N ILE A 575 -18.64 -28.74 31.48
CA ILE A 575 -18.23 -29.15 30.14
C ILE A 575 -16.77 -28.75 29.90
N LEU A 576 -16.41 -27.51 30.27
CA LEU A 576 -15.08 -26.98 30.00
C LEU A 576 -14.02 -27.55 30.93
N ARG A 577 -14.36 -27.88 32.19
CA ARG A 577 -13.46 -28.62 33.10
C ARG A 577 -13.20 -30.04 32.63
N ASP A 578 -14.24 -30.75 32.17
CA ASP A 578 -14.10 -32.11 31.65
C ASP A 578 -13.23 -32.14 30.39
N TYR A 579 -13.40 -31.14 29.52
CA TYR A 579 -12.60 -31.02 28.30
C TYR A 579 -11.12 -30.69 28.57
N GLY A 580 -10.82 -29.67 29.39
CA GLY A 580 -9.45 -29.30 29.78
C GLY A 580 -8.47 -28.94 28.64
N GLY A 581 -8.93 -28.89 27.38
CA GLY A 581 -8.08 -28.70 26.21
C GLY A 581 -7.72 -27.24 25.89
N ILE A 582 -8.39 -26.26 26.51
CA ILE A 582 -8.11 -24.84 26.27
C ILE A 582 -6.80 -24.46 26.98
N GLN A 583 -5.81 -24.01 26.21
CA GLN A 583 -4.47 -23.66 26.71
C GLN A 583 -4.26 -22.14 26.79
N LYS A 584 -4.86 -21.36 25.88
CA LYS A 584 -4.59 -19.93 25.71
C LYS A 584 -5.86 -19.09 25.59
N LEU A 585 -5.88 -17.94 26.25
CA LEU A 585 -6.87 -16.88 26.07
C LEU A 585 -6.15 -15.59 25.63
N LEU A 586 -6.52 -15.08 24.47
CA LEU A 586 -6.01 -13.82 23.95
C LEU A 586 -7.14 -12.79 23.96
N LEU A 587 -6.96 -11.78 24.80
CA LEU A 587 -8.01 -10.86 25.21
C LEU A 587 -7.96 -9.59 24.38
N GLY A 588 -9.14 -9.10 24.02
CA GLY A 588 -9.34 -7.81 23.38
C GLY A 588 -10.09 -6.84 24.27
N GLY A 589 -9.75 -5.56 24.15
CA GLY A 589 -10.60 -4.46 24.58
C GLY A 589 -10.68 -4.22 26.09
N GLU A 590 -10.79 -5.21 26.98
CA GLU A 590 -10.94 -5.04 28.45
C GLU A 590 -9.74 -5.56 29.26
N HIS A 591 -9.75 -5.24 30.55
CA HIS A 591 -8.84 -5.84 31.54
C HIS A 591 -9.56 -6.99 32.25
N MET A 592 -8.86 -8.12 32.44
CA MET A 592 -9.33 -9.23 33.26
C MET A 592 -8.78 -9.07 34.68
N GLY A 593 -9.63 -9.24 35.70
CA GLY A 593 -9.19 -9.16 37.10
C GLY A 593 -8.36 -10.38 37.53
N VAL A 594 -7.58 -10.25 38.61
CA VAL A 594 -6.75 -11.35 39.16
C VAL A 594 -7.61 -12.56 39.53
N ALA A 595 -8.71 -12.37 40.25
CA ALA A 595 -9.61 -13.47 40.63
C ALA A 595 -10.23 -14.20 39.42
N GLN A 596 -10.56 -13.48 38.35
CA GLN A 596 -11.07 -14.08 37.12
C GLN A 596 -9.99 -14.92 36.42
N ARG A 597 -8.74 -14.43 36.39
CA ARG A 597 -7.60 -15.18 35.86
C ARG A 597 -7.38 -16.47 36.66
N ASP A 598 -7.33 -16.37 37.99
CA ASP A 598 -7.10 -17.52 38.88
C ASP A 598 -8.20 -18.59 38.70
N TYR A 599 -9.45 -18.17 38.58
CA TYR A 599 -10.57 -19.08 38.29
C TYR A 599 -10.36 -19.82 36.97
N ILE A 600 -10.02 -19.10 35.89
CA ILE A 600 -9.81 -19.69 34.56
C ILE A 600 -8.57 -20.59 34.50
N HIS A 601 -7.50 -20.26 35.23
CA HIS A 601 -6.33 -21.15 35.37
C HIS A 601 -6.71 -22.51 35.95
N GLY A 602 -7.74 -22.57 36.80
CA GLY A 602 -8.30 -23.82 37.32
C GLY A 602 -8.86 -24.79 36.27
N PHE A 603 -9.02 -24.36 35.01
CA PHE A 603 -9.47 -25.19 33.87
C PHE A 603 -8.31 -25.75 33.03
N GLY A 604 -7.06 -25.53 33.43
CA GLY A 604 -5.87 -25.96 32.68
C GLY A 604 -5.36 -24.93 31.66
N VAL A 605 -5.97 -23.74 31.61
CA VAL A 605 -5.48 -22.61 30.81
C VAL A 605 -4.12 -22.16 31.34
N LYS A 606 -3.11 -22.12 30.47
CA LYS A 606 -1.73 -21.75 30.84
C LYS A 606 -1.42 -20.28 30.59
N THR A 607 -2.11 -19.66 29.63
CA THR A 607 -1.79 -18.31 29.19
C THR A 607 -3.06 -17.49 29.04
N ILE A 608 -3.10 -16.34 29.69
CA ILE A 608 -4.14 -15.32 29.55
C ILE A 608 -3.43 -14.00 29.28
N ARG A 609 -3.69 -13.35 28.15
CA ARG A 609 -2.95 -12.15 27.74
C ARG A 609 -3.83 -11.17 26.98
N SER A 610 -3.76 -9.89 27.33
CA SER A 610 -4.25 -8.81 26.47
C SER A 610 -3.33 -8.65 25.27
N ALA A 611 -3.66 -9.28 24.15
CA ALA A 611 -2.73 -9.44 23.03
C ALA A 611 -2.51 -8.15 22.23
N LEU A 612 -3.56 -7.34 22.07
CA LEU A 612 -3.56 -6.12 21.29
C LEU A 612 -4.15 -4.95 22.08
N TYR A 613 -3.53 -3.78 21.95
CA TYR A 613 -4.09 -2.50 22.36
C TYR A 613 -4.44 -1.69 21.11
N GLY A 614 -5.62 -1.09 21.07
CA GLY A 614 -6.07 -0.36 19.90
C GLY A 614 -7.41 0.35 20.10
N SER A 615 -7.76 1.15 19.09
CA SER A 615 -9.05 1.84 19.01
C SER A 615 -9.58 1.79 17.59
N VAL A 616 -10.89 2.01 17.43
CA VAL A 616 -11.48 2.15 16.09
C VAL A 616 -11.01 3.44 15.41
N ASP A 617 -10.75 4.49 16.19
CA ASP A 617 -10.37 5.80 15.67
C ASP A 617 -8.93 5.82 15.14
N ALA A 618 -7.98 5.17 15.83
CA ALA A 618 -6.55 5.20 15.50
C ALA A 618 -6.01 3.89 14.92
N GLY A 619 -6.76 2.79 15.03
CA GLY A 619 -6.32 1.46 14.64
C GLY A 619 -5.67 0.68 15.78
N PRO A 620 -4.97 -0.42 15.47
CA PRO A 620 -4.11 -1.10 16.42
C PRO A 620 -2.90 -0.20 16.76
N LEU A 621 -2.57 -0.16 18.04
CA LEU A 621 -1.63 0.80 18.65
C LEU A 621 -0.40 0.10 19.23
N GLY A 622 -0.62 -1.05 19.87
CA GLY A 622 0.46 -1.84 20.47
C GLY A 622 0.08 -3.31 20.57
N HIS A 623 1.09 -4.15 20.77
CA HIS A 623 0.90 -5.58 21.01
C HIS A 623 1.68 -6.05 22.23
N ALA A 624 1.17 -7.07 22.90
CA ALA A 624 1.94 -7.75 23.93
C ALA A 624 2.96 -8.72 23.28
N CYS A 625 3.89 -9.23 24.09
CA CYS A 625 4.70 -10.39 23.73
C CYS A 625 4.67 -11.43 24.86
N THR A 626 5.34 -12.57 24.65
CA THR A 626 5.49 -13.65 25.65
C THR A 626 6.17 -13.20 26.95
N HIS A 627 6.94 -12.11 26.92
CA HIS A 627 7.67 -11.56 28.07
C HIS A 627 7.05 -10.27 28.65
N CYS A 628 6.00 -9.73 28.04
CA CYS A 628 5.33 -8.53 28.54
C CYS A 628 4.42 -8.89 29.74
N PRO A 629 4.52 -8.15 30.86
CA PRO A 629 3.50 -8.13 31.88
C PRO A 629 2.16 -7.61 31.33
N ASP A 630 1.07 -7.87 32.04
CA ASP A 630 -0.23 -7.30 31.71
C ASP A 630 -0.20 -5.76 31.73
N GLY A 631 -0.84 -5.15 30.74
CA GLY A 631 -0.85 -3.68 30.59
C GLY A 631 0.40 -3.10 29.93
N VAL A 632 1.40 -3.94 29.59
CA VAL A 632 2.61 -3.52 28.88
C VAL A 632 2.56 -3.95 27.42
N PHE A 633 2.82 -3.02 26.51
CA PHE A 633 2.76 -3.25 25.07
C PHE A 633 4.03 -2.75 24.37
N HIS A 634 4.46 -3.48 23.36
CA HIS A 634 5.32 -2.96 22.31
C HIS A 634 4.51 -2.03 21.41
N LEU A 635 5.08 -0.87 21.07
CA LEU A 635 4.51 0.01 20.06
C LEU A 635 4.58 -0.64 18.68
N MET A 636 3.50 -0.60 17.91
CA MET A 636 3.49 -1.02 16.50
C MET A 636 4.13 0.07 15.63
N THR A 637 5.45 0.16 15.67
CA THR A 637 6.22 1.26 15.05
C THR A 637 6.09 1.31 13.53
N ASP A 638 5.73 0.20 12.88
CA ASP A 638 5.46 0.11 11.44
C ASP A 638 4.22 0.90 10.98
N ILE A 639 3.28 1.17 11.90
CA ILE A 639 2.02 1.86 11.60
C ILE A 639 1.69 3.02 12.55
N GLN A 640 2.41 3.17 13.66
CA GLN A 640 2.14 4.17 14.69
C GLN A 640 3.40 4.87 15.21
N TRP A 641 3.20 6.12 15.62
CA TRP A 641 4.13 6.90 16.42
C TRP A 641 3.43 7.37 17.70
N LEU A 642 4.12 7.30 18.84
CA LEU A 642 3.58 7.66 20.15
C LEU A 642 4.39 8.82 20.77
N GLU A 643 3.68 9.86 21.20
CA GLU A 643 4.19 10.86 22.13
C GLU A 643 3.52 10.66 23.50
N ILE A 644 4.27 10.79 24.58
CA ILE A 644 3.73 10.84 25.94
C ILE A 644 3.93 12.26 26.46
N VAL A 645 2.83 12.98 26.69
CA VAL A 645 2.84 14.41 27.07
C VAL A 645 2.30 14.63 28.47
N ASP A 646 2.71 15.70 29.12
CA ASP A 646 2.26 16.04 30.46
C ASP A 646 0.72 16.21 30.49
N PRO A 647 0.05 15.76 31.57
CA PRO A 647 -1.40 15.84 31.67
C PRO A 647 -1.96 17.27 31.70
N LEU A 648 -1.15 18.25 32.13
CA LEU A 648 -1.53 19.64 32.32
C LEU A 648 -0.88 20.57 31.30
N ASP A 649 0.35 20.27 30.90
CA ASP A 649 1.10 21.03 29.90
C ASP A 649 1.33 20.14 28.65
N ASP A 650 0.99 20.59 27.45
CA ASP A 650 1.09 19.82 26.18
C ASP A 650 2.55 19.50 25.73
N ARG A 651 3.47 19.33 26.67
CA ARG A 651 4.90 19.10 26.48
C ARG A 651 5.26 17.63 26.74
N PRO A 652 6.24 17.05 26.04
CA PRO A 652 6.70 15.69 26.32
C PRO A 652 7.14 15.51 27.78
N VAL A 653 6.79 14.39 28.39
CA VAL A 653 7.25 14.02 29.74
C VAL A 653 8.69 13.51 29.71
N ALA A 654 9.37 13.51 30.87
CA ALA A 654 10.69 12.88 30.97
C ALA A 654 10.59 11.34 30.83
N PRO A 655 11.66 10.65 30.40
CA PRO A 655 11.65 9.19 30.30
C PRO A 655 11.22 8.50 31.61
N GLY A 656 10.18 7.67 31.54
CA GLY A 656 9.64 6.93 32.69
C GLY A 656 8.48 7.62 33.41
N ASP A 657 8.26 8.92 33.17
CA ASP A 657 7.13 9.64 33.75
C ASP A 657 5.80 9.29 33.07
N ALA A 658 4.72 9.40 33.83
CA ALA A 658 3.36 9.16 33.36
C ALA A 658 2.81 10.41 32.65
N GLY A 659 2.14 10.20 31.52
CA GLY A 659 1.49 11.27 30.76
C GLY A 659 0.36 10.75 29.88
N ARG A 660 -0.26 11.66 29.11
CA ARG A 660 -1.29 11.34 28.11
C ARG A 660 -0.64 10.73 26.88
N LEU A 661 -1.29 9.72 26.32
CA LEU A 661 -0.83 9.04 25.11
C LEU A 661 -1.38 9.74 23.86
N LEU A 662 -0.51 10.30 23.03
CA LEU A 662 -0.87 10.89 21.74
C LEU A 662 -0.35 10.02 20.60
N PHE A 663 -1.25 9.56 19.73
CA PHE A 663 -0.89 8.70 18.60
C PHE A 663 -0.92 9.44 17.27
N THR A 664 0.11 9.21 16.46
CA THR A 664 0.13 9.57 15.05
C THR A 664 0.21 8.30 14.22
N SER A 665 -0.80 8.04 13.40
CA SER A 665 -0.79 6.88 12.50
C SER A 665 -0.03 7.22 11.22
N THR A 666 1.01 6.43 10.91
CA THR A 666 1.80 6.56 9.68
C THR A 666 1.23 5.71 8.54
N ALA A 667 0.20 4.90 8.83
CA ALA A 667 -0.40 3.97 7.88
C ALA A 667 -1.85 4.29 7.50
N ARG A 668 -2.57 5.14 8.27
CA ARG A 668 -3.94 5.53 7.93
C ARG A 668 -4.02 6.56 6.81
N GLU A 669 -4.92 6.31 5.85
CA GLU A 669 -5.09 7.09 4.65
C GLU A 669 -6.53 7.56 4.45
N GLY A 670 -7.51 6.72 4.80
CA GLY A 670 -8.94 7.03 4.68
C GLY A 670 -9.37 8.18 5.59
N GLN A 671 -8.70 8.32 6.73
CA GLN A 671 -8.86 9.44 7.65
C GLN A 671 -7.56 9.60 8.44
N LYS A 672 -6.94 10.79 8.37
CA LYS A 672 -5.65 11.02 9.02
C LYS A 672 -5.81 11.10 10.55
N VAL A 673 -4.84 10.52 11.24
CA VAL A 673 -4.72 10.55 12.71
C VAL A 673 -3.33 11.08 13.04
N ILE A 674 -3.27 12.30 13.56
CA ILE A 674 -2.02 13.02 13.84
C ILE A 674 -2.16 13.60 15.24
N ARG A 675 -1.21 13.30 16.13
CA ARG A 675 -1.18 13.72 17.53
C ARG A 675 -2.52 13.54 18.24
N TYR A 676 -3.16 12.39 18.05
CA TYR A 676 -4.50 12.10 18.56
C TYR A 676 -4.46 11.72 20.04
N ASP A 677 -5.10 12.54 20.88
CA ASP A 677 -5.30 12.23 22.30
C ASP A 677 -6.34 11.12 22.44
N ILE A 678 -5.85 9.92 22.73
CA ILE A 678 -6.68 8.72 22.83
C ILE A 678 -7.54 8.71 24.11
N GLY A 679 -7.23 9.59 25.08
CA GLY A 679 -7.87 9.61 26.39
C GLY A 679 -7.26 8.64 27.41
N ASP A 680 -6.13 8.00 27.10
CA ASP A 680 -5.45 7.05 27.98
C ASP A 680 -4.11 7.63 28.49
N MET A 681 -3.70 7.23 29.70
CA MET A 681 -2.40 7.53 30.30
C MET A 681 -1.45 6.35 30.15
N GLY A 682 -0.17 6.67 30.03
CA GLY A 682 0.87 5.67 30.11
C GLY A 682 2.24 6.27 30.37
N ARG A 683 3.24 5.40 30.39
CA ARG A 683 4.66 5.78 30.52
C ARG A 683 5.54 4.87 29.66
N TRP A 684 6.70 5.40 29.27
CA TRP A 684 7.73 4.59 28.62
C TRP A 684 8.38 3.63 29.61
N LEU A 685 8.69 2.42 29.14
CA LEU A 685 9.52 1.48 29.88
C LEU A 685 10.94 1.46 29.31
N PRO A 686 11.97 1.58 30.16
CA PRO A 686 13.35 1.55 29.71
C PRO A 686 13.79 0.12 29.34
N GLY A 687 14.83 0.05 28.51
CA GLY A 687 15.53 -1.19 28.18
C GLY A 687 14.81 -2.08 27.16
N GLU A 688 15.59 -3.01 26.63
CA GLU A 688 15.16 -3.97 25.61
C GLU A 688 14.29 -5.08 26.21
N CYS A 689 13.43 -5.67 25.39
CA CYS A 689 12.61 -6.80 25.80
C CYS A 689 13.33 -8.12 25.48
N PRO A 690 13.26 -9.14 26.36
CA PRO A 690 13.82 -10.47 26.06
C PRO A 690 13.25 -11.15 24.81
N CYS A 691 12.11 -10.69 24.28
CA CYS A 691 11.57 -11.19 23.01
C CYS A 691 12.42 -10.83 21.78
N GLY A 692 13.35 -9.88 21.92
CA GLY A 692 14.23 -9.40 20.85
C GLY A 692 13.60 -8.37 19.90
N ALA A 693 12.33 -8.00 20.09
CA ALA A 693 11.70 -6.96 19.29
C ALA A 693 12.36 -5.59 19.56
N PRO A 694 12.76 -4.84 18.52
CA PRO A 694 13.42 -3.54 18.67
C PRO A 694 12.46 -2.42 19.06
N SER A 695 11.14 -2.65 18.98
CA SER A 695 10.13 -1.63 19.24
C SER A 695 10.10 -1.21 20.72
N PRO A 696 9.94 0.10 21.00
CA PRO A 696 9.87 0.59 22.37
C PRO A 696 8.60 0.07 23.06
N ARG A 697 8.67 -0.06 24.38
CA ARG A 697 7.57 -0.55 25.22
C ARG A 697 6.98 0.58 26.05
N PHE A 698 5.65 0.56 26.18
CA PHE A 698 4.94 1.47 27.07
C PHE A 698 3.96 0.69 27.96
N GLU A 699 3.73 1.23 29.15
CA GLU A 699 2.75 0.72 30.11
C GLU A 699 1.49 1.58 30.06
N LEU A 700 0.33 0.95 29.97
CA LEU A 700 -0.98 1.58 30.03
C LEU A 700 -1.43 1.71 31.50
N LEU A 701 -1.61 2.94 31.97
CA LEU A 701 -1.96 3.25 33.37
C LEU A 701 -3.47 3.44 33.58
N GLY A 702 -4.26 3.41 32.50
CA GLY A 702 -5.70 3.59 32.50
C GLY A 702 -6.14 4.85 31.75
N ARG A 703 -7.42 5.22 31.86
CA ARG A 703 -7.96 6.43 31.23
C ARG A 703 -7.66 7.69 32.03
N HIS A 704 -7.30 8.78 31.35
CA HIS A 704 -7.41 10.13 31.92
C HIS A 704 -8.73 10.77 31.51
N GLY A 705 -9.26 11.62 32.39
CA GLY A 705 -10.54 12.31 32.17
C GLY A 705 -11.72 11.76 32.97
N SER A 706 -12.91 12.30 32.69
CA SER A 706 -14.15 12.19 33.47
C SER A 706 -14.97 10.90 33.25
N LEU A 707 -14.36 9.83 32.73
CA LEU A 707 -15.03 8.58 32.36
C LEU A 707 -14.49 7.39 33.16
N VAL A 708 -15.41 6.59 33.70
CA VAL A 708 -15.12 5.32 34.37
C VAL A 708 -15.54 4.19 33.45
N ARG A 709 -14.68 3.19 33.28
CA ARG A 709 -15.00 1.99 32.51
C ARG A 709 -15.60 0.92 33.41
N ILE A 710 -16.70 0.29 32.96
CA ILE A 710 -17.33 -0.87 33.58
C ILE A 710 -17.58 -1.94 32.51
N GLY A 711 -16.89 -3.08 32.57
CA GLY A 711 -16.90 -4.07 31.47
C GLY A 711 -16.57 -3.45 30.08
N THR A 712 -17.46 -3.62 29.10
CA THR A 712 -17.35 -3.01 27.75
C THR A 712 -17.77 -1.54 27.72
N MET A 713 -18.41 -1.05 28.79
CA MET A 713 -19.11 0.22 28.85
C MET A 713 -18.26 1.34 29.44
N PHE A 714 -18.49 2.56 28.99
CA PHE A 714 -17.91 3.77 29.59
C PHE A 714 -19.03 4.61 30.19
N ILE A 715 -18.96 4.80 31.49
CA ILE A 715 -19.90 5.59 32.27
C ILE A 715 -19.24 6.94 32.56
N GLN A 716 -19.98 8.03 32.46
CA GLN A 716 -19.48 9.36 32.80
C GLN A 716 -19.92 9.75 34.21
N PRO A 717 -19.06 9.62 35.24
CA PRO A 717 -19.34 10.05 36.60
C PRO A 717 -19.98 11.43 36.72
N GLN A 718 -19.50 12.44 35.97
CA GLN A 718 -20.08 13.77 35.97
C GLN A 718 -21.55 13.77 35.52
N ARG A 719 -21.91 12.96 34.52
CA ARG A 719 -23.29 12.83 34.04
C ARG A 719 -24.17 12.18 35.11
N LEU A 720 -23.68 11.15 35.78
CA LEU A 720 -24.38 10.55 36.91
C LEU A 720 -24.58 11.55 38.05
N ALA A 721 -23.58 12.37 38.36
CA ALA A 721 -23.68 13.43 39.35
C ALA A 721 -24.72 14.50 38.96
N THR A 722 -24.76 14.89 37.68
CA THR A 722 -25.79 15.80 37.16
C THR A 722 -27.19 15.19 37.26
N LEU A 723 -27.35 13.92 36.87
CA LEU A 723 -28.64 13.21 36.94
C LEU A 723 -29.11 13.03 38.38
N ALA A 724 -28.22 12.72 39.32
CA ALA A 724 -28.55 12.58 40.73
C ALA A 724 -29.21 13.85 41.29
N ALA A 725 -28.78 15.03 40.80
CA ALA A 725 -29.22 16.35 41.24
C ALA A 725 -29.14 16.53 42.78
N ALA A 726 -28.12 15.91 43.37
CA ALA A 726 -27.72 16.00 44.77
C ALA A 726 -26.19 15.82 44.84
N PRO A 727 -25.51 16.26 45.91
CA PRO A 727 -24.11 15.93 46.12
C PRO A 727 -23.94 14.40 46.14
N VAL A 728 -23.02 13.91 45.31
CA VAL A 728 -22.69 12.49 45.22
C VAL A 728 -21.18 12.24 45.20
N GLN A 729 -20.79 11.07 45.69
CA GLN A 729 -19.44 10.52 45.55
C GLN A 729 -19.57 9.04 45.15
N LEU A 730 -18.95 8.66 44.04
CA LEU A 730 -19.04 7.33 43.45
C LEU A 730 -17.86 6.50 43.94
N ILE A 731 -18.13 5.39 44.63
CA ILE A 731 -17.12 4.41 45.04
C ILE A 731 -17.21 3.21 44.10
N LEU A 732 -16.14 2.97 43.35
CA LEU A 732 -16.02 1.79 42.50
C LEU A 732 -15.28 0.71 43.27
N GLN A 733 -15.80 -0.50 43.28
CA GLN A 733 -15.21 -1.63 43.99
C GLN A 733 -15.67 -2.94 43.36
N HIS A 734 -15.02 -4.06 43.70
CA HIS A 734 -15.57 -5.39 43.39
C HIS A 734 -16.50 -5.83 44.52
N ASN A 735 -17.68 -6.37 44.19
CA ASN A 735 -18.50 -7.05 45.18
C ASN A 735 -17.83 -8.38 45.55
N PRO A 736 -17.42 -8.58 46.82
CA PRO A 736 -16.69 -9.78 47.22
C PRO A 736 -17.50 -11.08 47.16
N ARG A 737 -18.83 -11.01 47.02
CA ARG A 737 -19.70 -12.20 46.90
C ARG A 737 -19.99 -12.58 45.46
N SER A 738 -20.27 -11.61 44.59
CA SER A 738 -20.61 -11.87 43.18
C SER A 738 -19.40 -11.76 42.24
N GLY A 739 -18.31 -11.12 42.68
CA GLY A 739 -17.15 -10.82 41.85
C GLY A 739 -17.37 -9.74 40.79
N LEU A 740 -18.59 -9.19 40.69
CA LEU A 740 -18.95 -8.14 39.76
C LEU A 740 -18.42 -6.78 40.22
N GLU A 741 -18.21 -5.87 39.27
CA GLU A 741 -17.97 -4.48 39.58
C GLU A 741 -19.22 -3.86 40.20
N CYS A 742 -19.02 -3.03 41.22
CA CYS A 742 -20.08 -2.34 41.96
C CYS A 742 -19.78 -0.85 41.99
N ILE A 743 -20.78 -0.04 41.62
CA ILE A 743 -20.79 1.40 41.90
C ILE A 743 -21.66 1.62 43.13
N ASN A 744 -21.05 2.05 44.22
CA ASN A 744 -21.77 2.57 45.37
C ASN A 744 -21.79 4.10 45.32
N ILE A 745 -22.95 4.69 45.07
CA ILE A 745 -23.14 6.13 45.04
C ILE A 745 -23.50 6.59 46.46
N PHE A 746 -22.55 7.24 47.12
CA PHE A 746 -22.83 8.01 48.32
C PHE A 746 -23.56 9.28 47.97
N THR A 747 -24.64 9.59 48.68
CA THR A 747 -25.43 10.80 48.43
C THR A 747 -25.96 11.41 49.71
N ASP A 748 -25.96 12.75 49.75
CA ASP A 748 -26.65 13.56 50.76
C ASP A 748 -28.13 13.83 50.37
N GLY A 749 -28.60 13.20 49.30
CA GLY A 749 -29.97 13.27 48.80
C GLY A 749 -30.82 12.06 49.18
N ASN A 750 -32.08 12.06 48.73
CA ASN A 750 -32.96 10.90 48.87
C ASN A 750 -32.47 9.73 47.99
N ILE A 751 -32.20 8.58 48.62
CA ILE A 751 -31.63 7.37 47.98
C ILE A 751 -32.45 6.93 46.77
N ASP A 752 -33.78 6.77 46.93
CA ASP A 752 -34.65 6.24 45.88
C ASP A 752 -34.72 7.18 44.67
N THR A 753 -34.75 8.48 44.93
CA THR A 753 -34.79 9.52 43.89
C THR A 753 -33.48 9.55 43.10
N VAL A 754 -32.34 9.50 43.81
CA VAL A 754 -31.01 9.44 43.17
C VAL A 754 -30.90 8.17 42.35
N LYS A 755 -31.26 7.00 42.91
CA LYS A 755 -31.23 5.71 42.21
C LYS A 755 -32.08 5.71 40.94
N GLN A 756 -33.32 6.20 41.01
CA GLN A 756 -34.19 6.30 39.84
C GLN A 756 -33.60 7.19 38.75
N ARG A 757 -33.06 8.36 39.13
CA ARG A 757 -32.50 9.32 38.16
C ARG A 757 -31.22 8.85 37.51
N VAL A 758 -30.28 8.30 38.28
CA VAL A 758 -29.02 7.79 37.69
C VAL A 758 -29.29 6.60 36.79
N CYS A 759 -30.29 5.74 37.10
CA CYS A 759 -30.70 4.64 36.22
C CYS A 759 -31.35 5.09 34.89
N THR A 760 -31.59 6.39 34.68
CA THR A 760 -31.98 6.92 33.36
C THR A 760 -30.79 7.12 32.43
N ASP A 761 -29.56 7.05 32.94
CA ASP A 761 -28.35 7.05 32.11
C ASP A 761 -28.33 5.76 31.25
N PRO A 762 -28.31 5.88 29.91
CA PRO A 762 -28.39 4.73 29.01
C PRO A 762 -27.24 3.73 29.23
N GLU A 763 -26.04 4.24 29.47
CA GLU A 763 -24.83 3.43 29.64
C GLU A 763 -24.83 2.68 30.98
N LEU A 764 -25.19 3.35 32.08
CA LEU A 764 -25.39 2.71 33.38
C LEU A 764 -26.51 1.67 33.33
N LYS A 765 -27.64 2.01 32.70
CA LYS A 765 -28.78 1.09 32.53
C LYS A 765 -28.37 -0.15 31.74
N MET A 766 -27.66 0.01 30.64
CA MET A 766 -27.21 -1.13 29.83
C MET A 766 -26.21 -2.01 30.59
N ALA A 767 -25.32 -1.44 31.39
CA ALA A 767 -24.41 -2.20 32.24
C ALA A 767 -25.15 -3.01 33.34
N LEU A 768 -26.21 -2.43 33.92
CA LEU A 768 -27.07 -3.11 34.90
C LEU A 768 -27.90 -4.21 34.25
N ASP A 769 -28.56 -3.91 33.12
CA ASP A 769 -29.39 -4.86 32.38
C ASP A 769 -28.54 -6.04 31.86
N ALA A 770 -27.28 -5.79 31.46
CA ALA A 770 -26.32 -6.82 31.05
C ALA A 770 -25.61 -7.53 32.22
N HIS A 771 -25.97 -7.23 33.47
CA HIS A 771 -25.40 -7.85 34.68
C HIS A 771 -23.86 -7.71 34.77
N LEU A 772 -23.30 -6.67 34.15
CA LEU A 772 -21.88 -6.32 34.20
C LEU A 772 -21.54 -5.45 35.42
N LEU A 773 -22.56 -4.91 36.07
CA LEU A 773 -22.44 -3.94 37.13
C LEU A 773 -23.53 -4.12 38.18
N GLU A 774 -23.17 -3.93 39.44
CA GLU A 774 -24.12 -3.71 40.51
C GLU A 774 -24.16 -2.23 40.92
N LEU A 775 -25.37 -1.71 41.15
CA LEU A 775 -25.57 -0.34 41.64
C LEU A 775 -26.12 -0.35 43.06
N ALA A 776 -25.35 0.23 43.98
CA ALA A 776 -25.79 0.58 45.31
C ALA A 776 -25.90 2.11 45.44
N VAL A 777 -26.88 2.59 46.20
CA VAL A 777 -26.98 4.01 46.57
C VAL A 777 -27.11 4.05 48.09
N THR A 778 -26.18 4.72 48.76
CA THR A 778 -26.11 4.76 50.22
C THR A 778 -26.24 6.22 50.68
N SER A 779 -27.13 6.49 51.64
CA SER A 779 -27.22 7.82 52.23
C SER A 779 -25.98 8.09 53.07
N ARG A 780 -25.33 9.21 52.77
CA ARG A 780 -24.14 9.67 53.49
C ARG A 780 -24.09 11.20 53.45
N PRO A 781 -23.99 11.90 54.59
CA PRO A 781 -23.88 13.35 54.59
C PRO A 781 -22.66 13.82 53.79
N PHE A 782 -22.75 14.96 53.10
CA PHE A 782 -21.62 15.49 52.33
C PHE A 782 -20.36 15.71 53.17
N SER A 783 -20.52 15.99 54.47
CA SER A 783 -19.41 16.12 55.43
C SER A 783 -18.59 14.84 55.62
N GLU A 784 -19.18 13.68 55.35
CA GLU A 784 -18.56 12.35 55.49
C GLU A 784 -18.00 11.80 54.18
N PHE A 785 -18.06 12.56 53.09
CA PHE A 785 -17.42 12.16 51.84
C PHE A 785 -15.89 12.14 52.02
N GLU A 786 -15.24 11.13 51.45
CA GLU A 786 -13.79 10.99 51.51
C GLU A 786 -13.13 12.18 50.79
N ARG A 787 -12.08 12.75 51.38
CA ARG A 787 -11.36 13.93 50.86
C ARG A 787 -9.93 13.56 50.49
N HIS A 788 -9.39 14.21 49.45
CA HIS A 788 -8.01 14.01 49.04
C HIS A 788 -7.04 14.51 50.12
N PRO A 789 -6.09 13.68 50.61
CA PRO A 789 -5.24 14.00 51.76
C PRO A 789 -4.42 15.28 51.62
N GLN A 790 -3.98 15.60 50.41
CA GLN A 790 -3.14 16.78 50.14
C GLN A 790 -3.91 18.03 49.70
N SER A 791 -5.11 17.89 49.12
CA SER A 791 -5.81 19.03 48.49
C SER A 791 -7.13 19.41 49.17
N GLY A 792 -7.61 18.59 50.12
CA GLY A 792 -8.87 18.81 50.84
C GLY A 792 -10.13 18.73 49.98
N LYS A 793 -9.99 18.53 48.66
CA LYS A 793 -11.09 18.39 47.70
C LYS A 793 -11.76 17.03 47.85
N THR A 794 -13.07 17.01 47.65
CA THR A 794 -13.88 15.79 47.62
C THR A 794 -13.88 15.22 46.19
N PRO A 795 -13.10 14.17 45.88
CA PRO A 795 -13.13 13.56 44.55
C PRO A 795 -14.53 12.99 44.28
N LEU A 796 -15.02 13.21 43.05
CA LEU A 796 -16.31 12.67 42.60
C LEU A 796 -16.27 11.14 42.51
N VAL A 797 -15.12 10.56 42.17
CA VAL A 797 -14.93 9.12 42.02
C VAL A 797 -13.77 8.66 42.88
N ILE A 798 -13.95 7.54 43.56
CA ILE A 798 -12.89 6.81 44.26
C ILE A 798 -12.90 5.39 43.73
N ASP A 799 -11.80 5.00 43.09
CA ASP A 799 -11.67 3.68 42.49
C ASP A 799 -10.88 2.73 43.41
N LYS A 800 -11.61 1.81 44.05
CA LYS A 800 -11.09 0.77 44.96
C LYS A 800 -11.06 -0.61 44.30
N ARG A 801 -11.12 -0.69 42.97
CA ARG A 801 -11.02 -1.97 42.23
C ARG A 801 -9.58 -2.49 42.11
N ARG A 802 -8.59 -1.67 42.47
CA ARG A 802 -7.16 -1.97 42.36
C ARG A 802 -6.65 -2.94 43.41
#